data_AF-A0A8C6A7E8-F1
#
_entry.id   AF-A0A8C6A7E8-F1
#
_cell.length_a   1.000
_cell.length_b   1.000
_cell.length_c   1.000
_cell.angle_alpha   90.00
_cell.angle_beta   90.00
_cell.angle_gamma   90.00
#
_symmetry.space_group_name_H-M   'P 1'
#
loop_
_entity.id
_entity.type
_entity.pdbx_description
1 polymer ?
#
loop_
_entity_poly.entity_id
_entity_poly.type
_entity_poly.pdbx_seq_one_letter_code
_entity_poly.pdbx_strand_id
1 'polypeptide(L)'
;GAASASALAQVPARELDRFIQDHLQPNPRLQEQAKRAIEVLQRSWSQLFLPPQGGSFGRGTNLRGDCDAELILFLNCFTNFEDQERHRGEIIKEIRTQLASGWQDPVPGFIPSCTMSGPTSTGQLGADTKPQPQVYTALFNSGGHDGKHAACFAELRRNFVNTRPAKLKNLILLVKHWYHHVTQNQEQPGPSLPPAYALELLTIFAWEQGCKNHSFNMAQGLRTVLGLVQQYQDLCVYWTDNYGTEDPALRTHLLGQLRKPRPLILDPADPTWNVGQGSWELLAQNTGSPRAAGLAHPPHPFSPQPALLHQTPARDLDKFISRFLQPNRHFLAQVNKAVNTICSFLRENCFRNSPIKVLKVVKGGSSAKGTALRGRSDADIVVFLSCFTQFTEQGNKRAEIISEIRAQLEACQQEQQFEVKFEISKWENPRVLSFSLTSQTMLDHSVDFDVLPAFDALGQLGAGSRPPHAQVYRDLIRSYHCAGEFSTCFTELQRDFIVSRPTKLKSLIRLVKYWYRQMPKGKGSLPPQHGLELLTVYAWEQGGQDPQFGMAEGFRTVLELITQYHQLRVYWTVNYSAEDETIRDFLRQQLQKPRPIILDPADPTGNLGHSARWDLLAKEAEDSMSALCCTDRDGTAIRPWPVRVRAWGDQGGCSCPSRAPGKEAPAPSLPGMLGTRLSRASA
;
A
#
# COMPACT_ATOMS: atom_id res chain seq x y z
N GLY A 1 -29.65 -22.76 -19.06
CA GLY A 1 -28.77 -23.69 -18.35
C GLY A 1 -27.69 -22.89 -17.65
N ALA A 2 -27.83 -22.70 -16.34
CA ALA A 2 -26.80 -22.03 -15.54
C ALA A 2 -25.70 -23.05 -15.23
N ALA A 3 -24.46 -22.77 -15.63
CA ALA A 3 -23.32 -23.52 -15.12
C ALA A 3 -23.21 -23.25 -13.62
N SER A 4 -23.27 -24.30 -12.80
CA SER A 4 -23.17 -24.19 -11.35
C SER A 4 -21.76 -23.75 -10.94
N ALA A 5 -21.61 -23.05 -9.81
CA ALA A 5 -20.31 -22.57 -9.36
C ALA A 5 -19.35 -23.67 -8.88
N SER A 6 -19.76 -24.95 -8.84
CA SER A 6 -18.78 -26.06 -8.79
C SER A 6 -17.85 -26.03 -10.01
N ALA A 7 -18.30 -25.44 -11.12
CA ALA A 7 -17.48 -25.19 -12.30
C ALA A 7 -16.39 -24.14 -12.05
N LEU A 8 -16.65 -23.02 -11.36
CA LEU A 8 -15.63 -21.97 -11.20
C LEU A 8 -14.42 -22.45 -10.39
N ALA A 9 -14.65 -23.24 -9.34
CA ALA A 9 -13.59 -23.88 -8.56
C ALA A 9 -12.85 -24.99 -9.33
N GLN A 10 -13.37 -25.43 -10.48
CA GLN A 10 -12.76 -26.42 -11.36
C GLN A 10 -12.14 -25.80 -12.61
N VAL A 11 -12.43 -24.52 -12.91
CA VAL A 11 -11.90 -23.82 -14.09
C VAL A 11 -10.42 -23.47 -13.84
N PRO A 12 -9.49 -23.96 -14.68
CA PRO A 12 -8.09 -23.60 -14.57
C PRO A 12 -7.88 -22.09 -14.72
N ALA A 13 -6.90 -21.52 -14.00
CA ALA A 13 -6.57 -20.09 -14.03
C ALA A 13 -6.45 -19.49 -15.45
N ARG A 14 -5.89 -20.29 -16.38
CA ARG A 14 -5.65 -19.94 -17.78
C ARG A 14 -6.91 -19.94 -18.65
N GLU A 15 -8.01 -20.49 -18.16
CA GLU A 15 -9.28 -20.62 -18.88
C GLU A 15 -10.35 -19.63 -18.40
N LEU A 16 -10.05 -18.86 -17.35
CA LEU A 16 -10.99 -17.87 -16.79
C LEU A 16 -11.47 -16.84 -17.82
N ASP A 17 -10.58 -16.33 -18.68
CA ASP A 17 -10.97 -15.38 -19.74
C ASP A 17 -12.03 -16.01 -20.69
N ARG A 18 -11.86 -17.28 -21.03
CA ARG A 18 -12.79 -18.03 -21.89
C ARG A 18 -14.10 -18.34 -21.18
N PHE A 19 -14.03 -18.77 -19.93
CA PHE A 19 -15.20 -19.02 -19.09
C PHE A 19 -16.09 -17.76 -18.98
N ILE A 20 -15.50 -16.59 -18.79
CA ILE A 20 -16.24 -15.32 -18.73
C ILE A 20 -16.98 -15.07 -20.04
N GLN A 21 -16.29 -15.22 -21.18
CA GLN A 21 -16.87 -15.03 -22.51
C GLN A 21 -18.04 -16.00 -22.77
N ASP A 22 -17.85 -17.27 -22.44
CA ASP A 22 -18.81 -18.33 -22.77
C ASP A 22 -20.01 -18.36 -21.83
N HIS A 23 -19.85 -17.99 -20.55
CA HIS A 23 -20.86 -18.21 -19.53
C HIS A 23 -21.35 -16.95 -18.81
N LEU A 24 -20.51 -15.93 -18.63
CA LEU A 24 -20.86 -14.76 -17.82
C LEU A 24 -21.27 -13.54 -18.64
N GLN A 25 -20.71 -13.37 -19.84
CA GLN A 25 -21.02 -12.22 -20.68
C GLN A 25 -22.51 -12.20 -21.09
N PRO A 26 -23.13 -11.00 -21.08
CA PRO A 26 -24.52 -10.81 -21.48
C PRO A 26 -24.80 -11.39 -22.86
N ASN A 27 -26.00 -11.93 -23.06
CA ASN A 27 -26.43 -12.36 -24.38
C ASN A 27 -26.64 -11.12 -25.27
N PRO A 28 -25.95 -10.99 -26.42
CA PRO A 28 -26.09 -9.82 -27.30
C PRO A 28 -27.54 -9.59 -27.77
N ARG A 29 -28.32 -10.66 -28.00
CA ARG A 29 -29.73 -10.54 -28.41
C ARG A 29 -30.61 -9.95 -27.32
N LEU A 30 -30.41 -10.37 -26.06
CA LEU A 30 -31.14 -9.82 -24.91
C LEU A 30 -30.74 -8.36 -24.66
N GLN A 31 -29.46 -8.02 -24.83
CA GLN A 31 -29.03 -6.62 -24.74
C GLN A 31 -29.69 -5.75 -25.80
N GLU A 32 -29.79 -6.23 -27.03
CA GLU A 32 -30.46 -5.51 -28.11
C GLU A 32 -31.97 -5.35 -27.85
N GLN A 33 -32.62 -6.38 -27.30
CA GLN A 33 -34.02 -6.30 -26.86
C GLN A 33 -34.20 -5.28 -25.73
N ALA A 34 -33.29 -5.24 -24.75
CA ALA A 34 -33.30 -4.25 -23.67
C ALA A 34 -33.16 -2.83 -24.23
N LYS A 35 -32.24 -2.59 -25.17
CA LYS A 35 -32.08 -1.29 -25.84
C LYS A 35 -33.37 -0.86 -26.53
N ARG A 36 -33.99 -1.75 -27.31
CA ARG A 36 -35.26 -1.47 -27.99
C ARG A 36 -36.38 -1.16 -27.01
N ALA A 37 -36.48 -1.91 -25.92
CA ALA A 37 -37.48 -1.64 -24.87
C ALA A 37 -37.28 -0.25 -24.26
N ILE A 38 -36.03 0.15 -24.00
CA ILE A 38 -35.69 1.49 -23.51
C ILE A 38 -36.03 2.56 -24.56
N GLU A 39 -35.72 2.34 -25.84
CA GLU A 39 -36.06 3.27 -26.92
C GLU A 39 -37.58 3.47 -27.06
N VAL A 40 -38.37 2.41 -26.89
CA VAL A 40 -39.84 2.51 -26.89
C VAL A 40 -40.33 3.38 -25.72
N LEU A 41 -39.81 3.16 -24.51
CA LEU A 41 -40.13 4.01 -23.35
C LEU A 41 -39.74 5.48 -23.58
N GLN A 42 -38.57 5.70 -24.17
CA GLN A 42 -38.09 7.05 -24.50
C GLN A 42 -39.01 7.77 -25.48
N ARG A 43 -39.53 7.07 -26.50
CA ARG A 43 -40.47 7.66 -27.48
C ARG A 43 -41.82 8.00 -26.84
N SER A 44 -42.33 7.14 -25.96
CA SER A 44 -43.58 7.37 -25.24
C SER A 44 -43.52 8.56 -24.29
N TRP A 45 -42.32 8.98 -23.88
CA TRP A 45 -42.10 10.10 -22.94
C TRP A 45 -41.45 11.33 -23.60
N SER A 46 -41.66 11.54 -24.90
CA SER A 46 -41.03 12.56 -25.76
C SER A 46 -41.00 14.02 -25.26
N GLN A 47 -41.69 14.38 -24.18
CA GLN A 47 -41.60 15.69 -23.52
C GLN A 47 -40.59 15.75 -22.34
N LEU A 48 -40.01 14.62 -21.93
CA LEU A 48 -39.02 14.52 -20.85
C LEU A 48 -37.63 14.24 -21.45
N PHE A 49 -36.63 14.99 -21.00
CA PHE A 49 -35.25 14.91 -21.47
C PHE A 49 -34.70 13.47 -21.46
N LEU A 50 -33.84 13.16 -22.46
CA LEU A 50 -33.16 11.87 -22.65
C LEU A 50 -32.73 11.24 -21.31
N PRO A 51 -33.32 10.12 -20.87
CA PRO A 51 -33.00 9.52 -19.59
C PRO A 51 -31.62 8.85 -19.66
N PRO A 52 -30.68 9.19 -18.76
CA PRO A 52 -29.48 8.39 -18.60
C PRO A 52 -29.87 6.96 -18.19
N GLN A 53 -29.18 5.99 -18.79
CA GLN A 53 -29.34 4.57 -18.44
C GLN A 53 -28.42 4.27 -17.26
N GLY A 54 -28.98 4.05 -16.07
CA GLY A 54 -28.26 3.59 -14.88
C GLY A 54 -28.24 2.06 -14.75
N GLY A 55 -28.05 1.56 -13.54
CA GLY A 55 -27.96 0.11 -13.27
C GLY A 55 -26.74 -0.56 -13.88
N SER A 56 -26.60 -1.88 -13.69
CA SER A 56 -25.48 -2.63 -14.30
C SER A 56 -25.56 -2.66 -15.83
N PHE A 57 -26.75 -2.49 -16.42
CA PHE A 57 -26.90 -2.31 -17.87
C PHE A 57 -26.16 -1.05 -18.35
N GLY A 58 -26.44 0.10 -17.74
CA GLY A 58 -25.80 1.38 -18.09
C GLY A 58 -24.29 1.39 -17.87
N ARG A 59 -23.82 0.70 -16.82
CA ARG A 59 -22.39 0.53 -16.49
C ARG A 59 -21.68 -0.52 -17.36
N GLY A 60 -22.44 -1.35 -18.09
CA GLY A 60 -21.92 -2.49 -18.85
C GLY A 60 -21.31 -3.57 -17.96
N THR A 61 -21.85 -3.77 -16.76
CA THR A 61 -21.42 -4.76 -15.75
C THR A 61 -22.50 -5.81 -15.47
N ASN A 62 -23.50 -5.94 -16.35
CA ASN A 62 -24.59 -6.89 -16.19
C ASN A 62 -24.14 -8.33 -16.47
N LEU A 63 -24.69 -9.29 -15.73
CA LEU A 63 -24.39 -10.71 -15.89
C LEU A 63 -25.33 -11.36 -16.89
N ARG A 64 -24.92 -12.49 -17.48
CA ARG A 64 -25.82 -13.30 -18.29
C ARG A 64 -27.02 -13.76 -17.47
N GLY A 65 -28.21 -13.35 -17.88
CA GLY A 65 -29.47 -13.72 -17.22
C GLY A 65 -29.78 -12.91 -15.97
N ASP A 66 -28.95 -11.91 -15.62
CA ASP A 66 -29.19 -11.03 -14.48
C ASP A 66 -28.76 -9.59 -14.82
N CYS A 67 -29.77 -8.74 -15.02
CA CYS A 67 -29.61 -7.40 -15.56
C CYS A 67 -30.61 -6.44 -14.90
N ASP A 68 -30.07 -5.46 -14.15
CA ASP A 68 -30.78 -4.27 -13.73
C ASP A 68 -30.52 -3.12 -14.73
N ALA A 69 -31.60 -2.58 -15.28
CA ALA A 69 -31.58 -1.34 -16.05
C ALA A 69 -32.36 -0.28 -15.26
N GLU A 70 -31.71 0.84 -14.97
CA GLU A 70 -32.35 1.99 -14.32
C GLU A 70 -32.61 3.07 -15.38
N LEU A 71 -33.84 3.58 -15.43
CA LEU A 71 -34.20 4.74 -16.25
C LEU A 71 -34.47 5.92 -15.32
N ILE A 72 -33.72 7.00 -15.51
CA ILE A 72 -33.81 8.18 -14.66
C ILE A 72 -34.60 9.26 -15.40
N LEU A 73 -35.73 9.64 -14.85
CA LEU A 73 -36.58 10.70 -15.39
C LEU A 73 -36.30 12.00 -14.66
N PHE A 74 -35.85 13.00 -15.41
CA PHE A 74 -35.67 14.36 -14.88
C PHE A 74 -36.91 15.19 -15.18
N LEU A 75 -37.56 15.64 -14.11
CA LEU A 75 -38.78 16.43 -14.18
C LEU A 75 -38.47 17.89 -13.83
N ASN A 76 -38.99 18.82 -14.62
CA ASN A 76 -38.81 20.26 -14.41
C ASN A 76 -39.48 20.79 -13.13
N CYS A 77 -40.41 20.02 -12.54
CA CYS A 77 -41.06 20.36 -11.28
C CYS A 77 -40.16 20.19 -10.06
N PHE A 78 -39.00 19.53 -10.21
CA PHE A 78 -38.01 19.44 -9.13
C PHE A 78 -36.94 20.50 -9.32
N THR A 79 -36.89 21.47 -8.40
CA THR A 79 -35.88 22.55 -8.41
C THR A 79 -34.81 22.34 -7.33
N ASN A 80 -35.09 21.54 -6.30
CA ASN A 80 -34.17 21.21 -5.21
C ASN A 80 -34.45 19.79 -4.64
N PHE A 81 -33.53 19.28 -3.81
CA PHE A 81 -33.65 17.93 -3.23
C PHE A 81 -34.91 17.73 -2.34
N GLU A 82 -35.49 18.79 -1.77
CA GLU A 82 -36.69 18.72 -0.93
C GLU A 82 -37.98 18.60 -1.75
N ASP A 83 -38.03 19.21 -2.95
CA ASP A 83 -39.17 19.12 -3.87
C ASP A 83 -39.48 17.67 -4.25
N GLN A 84 -38.43 16.83 -4.32
CA GLN A 84 -38.57 15.39 -4.56
C GLN A 84 -39.49 14.75 -3.53
N GLU A 85 -39.33 15.05 -2.25
CA GLU A 85 -40.11 14.43 -1.18
C GLU A 85 -41.56 14.88 -1.23
N ARG A 86 -41.78 16.15 -1.54
CA ARG A 86 -43.11 16.76 -1.55
C ARG A 86 -44.03 16.15 -2.61
N HIS A 87 -43.50 15.84 -3.78
CA HIS A 87 -44.29 15.39 -4.93
C HIS A 87 -44.08 13.90 -5.30
N ARG A 88 -43.26 13.16 -4.53
CA ARG A 88 -42.86 11.77 -4.83
C ARG A 88 -44.03 10.83 -5.08
N GLY A 89 -45.01 10.83 -4.18
CA GLY A 89 -46.11 9.86 -4.20
C GLY A 89 -47.03 10.05 -5.41
N GLU A 90 -47.36 11.29 -5.73
CA GLU A 90 -48.22 11.66 -6.85
C GLU A 90 -47.56 11.35 -8.19
N ILE A 91 -46.29 11.72 -8.34
CA ILE A 91 -45.51 11.50 -9.57
C ILE A 91 -45.27 10.00 -9.81
N ILE A 92 -44.93 9.20 -8.78
CA ILE A 92 -44.80 7.74 -8.93
C ILE A 92 -46.12 7.14 -9.42
N LYS A 93 -47.24 7.57 -8.84
CA LYS A 93 -48.56 7.06 -9.21
C LYS A 93 -48.87 7.39 -10.68
N GLU A 94 -48.56 8.61 -11.12
CA GLU A 94 -48.75 9.02 -12.50
C GLU A 94 -47.87 8.20 -13.48
N ILE A 95 -46.57 8.07 -13.19
CA ILE A 95 -45.65 7.27 -14.04
C ILE A 95 -46.10 5.81 -14.11
N ARG A 96 -46.57 5.22 -13.00
CA ARG A 96 -47.13 3.86 -13.00
C ARG A 96 -48.38 3.75 -13.87
N THR A 97 -49.27 4.73 -13.81
CA THR A 97 -50.46 4.80 -14.67
C THR A 97 -50.06 4.85 -16.15
N GLN A 98 -49.11 5.71 -16.51
CA GLN A 98 -48.64 5.85 -17.89
C GLN A 98 -47.89 4.62 -18.40
N LEU A 99 -47.08 3.97 -17.54
CA LEU A 99 -46.45 2.70 -17.87
C LEU A 99 -47.50 1.61 -18.11
N ALA A 100 -48.54 1.53 -17.27
CA ALA A 100 -49.60 0.55 -17.43
C ALA A 100 -50.45 0.78 -18.70
N SER A 101 -50.68 2.04 -19.11
CA SER A 101 -51.45 2.36 -20.32
C SER A 101 -50.64 2.29 -21.61
N GLY A 102 -49.34 2.61 -21.57
CA GLY A 102 -48.45 2.67 -22.74
C GLY A 102 -47.68 1.39 -23.05
N TRP A 103 -47.61 0.43 -22.11
CA TRP A 103 -46.90 -0.84 -22.27
C TRP A 103 -47.82 -1.94 -22.84
N GLN A 104 -48.30 -1.73 -24.07
CA GLN A 104 -49.25 -2.65 -24.72
C GLN A 104 -48.57 -3.89 -25.34
N ASP A 105 -47.23 -3.95 -25.38
CA ASP A 105 -46.49 -5.08 -25.97
C ASP A 105 -45.30 -5.49 -25.07
N PRO A 106 -45.51 -6.38 -24.08
CA PRO A 106 -44.47 -6.73 -23.12
C PRO A 106 -43.37 -7.57 -23.74
N VAL A 107 -42.12 -7.10 -23.65
CA VAL A 107 -40.95 -7.94 -23.97
C VAL A 107 -40.89 -9.09 -22.94
N PRO A 108 -40.97 -10.36 -23.36
CA PRO A 108 -40.97 -11.49 -22.43
C PRO A 108 -39.71 -11.50 -21.54
N GLY A 109 -39.89 -11.57 -20.22
CA GLY A 109 -38.80 -11.64 -19.24
C GLY A 109 -38.39 -10.30 -18.60
N PHE A 110 -39.04 -9.18 -18.93
CA PHE A 110 -38.86 -7.89 -18.25
C PHE A 110 -39.97 -7.62 -17.25
N ILE A 111 -39.61 -7.36 -15.98
CA ILE A 111 -40.54 -6.92 -14.94
C ILE A 111 -40.23 -5.45 -14.64
N PRO A 112 -41.03 -4.48 -15.12
CA PRO A 112 -40.80 -3.08 -14.82
C PRO A 112 -41.09 -2.82 -13.33
N SER A 113 -40.13 -2.22 -12.63
CA SER A 113 -40.34 -1.65 -11.30
C SER A 113 -40.03 -0.15 -11.35
N CYS A 114 -40.88 0.65 -10.70
CA CYS A 114 -40.77 2.12 -10.77
C CYS A 114 -40.42 2.68 -9.39
N THR A 115 -39.26 3.35 -9.32
CA THR A 115 -38.76 4.10 -8.16
C THR A 115 -38.33 5.50 -8.61
N MET A 116 -38.64 6.55 -7.83
CA MET A 116 -38.32 7.93 -8.19
C MET A 116 -36.98 8.40 -7.64
N SER A 117 -36.32 9.22 -8.46
CA SER A 117 -34.98 9.77 -8.30
C SER A 117 -35.06 11.30 -8.47
N GLY A 118 -34.33 12.07 -7.65
CA GLY A 118 -34.51 13.52 -7.49
C GLY A 118 -34.08 14.41 -8.66
N PRO A 119 -34.09 15.74 -8.48
CA PRO A 119 -33.77 16.69 -9.55
C PRO A 119 -32.36 16.57 -10.10
N THR A 120 -32.20 17.06 -11.33
CA THR A 120 -30.91 17.37 -11.95
C THR A 120 -30.32 18.62 -11.27
N SER A 121 -29.48 18.43 -10.25
CA SER A 121 -28.61 19.51 -9.76
C SER A 121 -27.30 19.62 -10.57
N THR A 122 -27.02 18.65 -11.45
CA THR A 122 -25.80 18.63 -12.26
C THR A 122 -25.97 19.20 -13.68
N GLY A 123 -27.18 19.24 -14.25
CA GLY A 123 -27.34 19.42 -15.71
C GLY A 123 -26.65 18.28 -16.49
N GLN A 124 -26.68 18.33 -17.82
CA GLN A 124 -25.85 17.44 -18.64
C GLN A 124 -24.36 17.81 -18.42
N LEU A 125 -23.75 17.26 -17.37
CA LEU A 125 -22.31 17.35 -17.22
C LEU A 125 -21.68 16.43 -18.26
N GLY A 126 -20.80 17.00 -19.09
CA GLY A 126 -19.91 16.20 -19.92
C GLY A 126 -19.10 15.25 -19.04
N ALA A 127 -18.63 14.14 -19.62
CA ALA A 127 -17.94 13.05 -18.90
C ALA A 127 -16.73 13.49 -18.05
N ASP A 128 -16.23 14.72 -18.25
CA ASP A 128 -15.01 15.26 -17.62
C ASP A 128 -15.25 16.48 -16.70
N THR A 129 -16.50 16.86 -16.39
CA THR A 129 -16.76 18.03 -15.53
C THR A 129 -17.16 17.63 -14.10
N LYS A 130 -16.27 17.90 -13.13
CA LYS A 130 -16.54 17.71 -11.69
C LYS A 130 -17.74 18.60 -11.27
N PRO A 131 -18.75 18.06 -10.55
CA PRO A 131 -19.87 18.86 -10.06
C PRO A 131 -19.42 20.02 -9.17
N GLN A 132 -20.16 21.13 -9.24
CA GLN A 132 -19.93 22.30 -8.42
C GLN A 132 -20.18 21.98 -6.93
N PRO A 133 -19.35 22.46 -5.98
CA PRO A 133 -19.49 22.14 -4.54
C PRO A 133 -20.86 22.46 -3.93
N GLN A 134 -21.57 23.44 -4.48
CA GLN A 134 -22.92 23.84 -4.06
C GLN A 134 -23.93 22.71 -4.22
N VAL A 135 -23.75 21.83 -5.22
CA VAL A 135 -24.58 20.64 -5.42
C VAL A 135 -24.53 19.74 -4.19
N TYR A 136 -23.32 19.48 -3.68
CA TYR A 136 -23.13 18.65 -2.50
C TYR A 136 -23.55 19.35 -1.21
N THR A 137 -23.36 20.67 -1.13
CA THR A 137 -23.86 21.45 0.02
C THR A 137 -25.39 21.39 0.12
N ALA A 138 -26.09 21.53 -1.01
CA ALA A 138 -27.55 21.37 -1.07
C ALA A 138 -27.97 19.94 -0.72
N LEU A 139 -27.20 18.93 -1.14
CA LEU A 139 -27.44 17.53 -0.78
C LEU A 139 -27.31 17.32 0.73
N PHE A 140 -26.30 17.90 1.38
CA PHE A 140 -26.12 17.77 2.82
C PHE A 140 -27.23 18.46 3.63
N ASN A 141 -27.74 19.58 3.12
CA ASN A 141 -28.81 20.33 3.77
C ASN A 141 -30.19 19.68 3.62
N SER A 142 -30.38 18.74 2.68
CA SER A 142 -31.68 18.10 2.47
C SER A 142 -32.12 17.12 3.59
N GLY A 143 -31.23 16.85 4.57
CA GLY A 143 -31.56 16.05 5.74
C GLY A 143 -31.89 14.58 5.45
N GLY A 144 -31.52 14.06 4.28
CA GLY A 144 -31.75 12.68 3.88
C GLY A 144 -30.86 11.65 4.61
N HIS A 145 -31.30 10.39 4.63
CA HIS A 145 -30.43 9.26 5.02
C HIS A 145 -29.42 8.95 3.90
N ASP A 146 -28.31 8.27 4.25
CA ASP A 146 -27.21 7.92 3.33
C ASP A 146 -27.75 7.35 1.99
N GLY A 147 -27.36 7.95 0.86
CA GLY A 147 -27.75 7.49 -0.48
C GLY A 147 -29.18 7.75 -0.91
N LYS A 148 -29.99 8.50 -0.13
CA LYS A 148 -31.39 8.85 -0.47
C LYS A 148 -31.54 9.44 -1.87
N HIS A 149 -30.58 10.25 -2.30
CA HIS A 149 -30.60 10.95 -3.59
C HIS A 149 -29.59 10.36 -4.60
N ALA A 150 -29.08 9.13 -4.37
CA ALA A 150 -28.03 8.54 -5.20
C ALA A 150 -28.37 8.48 -6.70
N ALA A 151 -29.65 8.38 -7.04
CA ALA A 151 -30.10 8.33 -8.42
C ALA A 151 -29.98 9.66 -9.17
N CYS A 152 -29.90 10.81 -8.48
CA CYS A 152 -29.49 12.09 -9.08
C CYS A 152 -28.08 12.01 -9.69
N PHE A 153 -27.23 11.13 -9.17
CA PHE A 153 -25.84 10.98 -9.56
C PHE A 153 -25.59 9.77 -10.47
N ALA A 154 -26.63 9.10 -10.96
CA ALA A 154 -26.48 7.86 -11.70
C ALA A 154 -25.73 8.02 -13.04
N GLU A 155 -25.80 9.18 -13.71
CA GLU A 155 -24.98 9.46 -14.87
C GLU A 155 -23.48 9.51 -14.52
N LEU A 156 -23.10 10.18 -13.42
CA LEU A 156 -21.72 10.21 -12.96
C LEU A 156 -21.23 8.81 -12.57
N ARG A 157 -22.06 8.02 -11.88
CA ARG A 157 -21.76 6.61 -11.53
C ARG A 157 -21.56 5.75 -12.78
N ARG A 158 -22.40 5.95 -13.81
CA ARG A 158 -22.27 5.30 -15.11
C ARG A 158 -20.94 5.65 -15.77
N ASN A 159 -20.66 6.95 -15.90
CA ASN A 159 -19.47 7.45 -16.58
C ASN A 159 -18.21 6.98 -15.85
N PHE A 160 -18.22 6.99 -14.51
CA PHE A 160 -17.16 6.44 -13.68
C PHE A 160 -16.82 5.00 -14.07
N VAL A 161 -17.79 4.07 -14.15
CA VAL A 161 -17.47 2.69 -14.54
C VAL A 161 -17.12 2.56 -16.03
N ASN A 162 -17.73 3.37 -16.90
CA ASN A 162 -17.55 3.26 -18.35
C ASN A 162 -16.20 3.73 -18.87
N THR A 163 -15.48 4.58 -18.15
CA THR A 163 -14.11 4.99 -18.51
C THR A 163 -13.05 3.91 -18.23
N ARG A 164 -13.40 2.82 -17.53
CA ARG A 164 -12.48 1.74 -17.18
C ARG A 164 -12.39 0.64 -18.27
N PRO A 165 -11.27 -0.10 -18.39
CA PRO A 165 -11.05 -1.06 -19.47
C PRO A 165 -12.05 -2.23 -19.48
N ALA A 166 -12.37 -2.75 -20.67
CA ALA A 166 -13.26 -3.90 -20.84
C ALA A 166 -12.81 -5.15 -20.05
N LYS A 167 -11.49 -5.38 -19.96
CA LYS A 167 -10.96 -6.51 -19.15
C LYS A 167 -11.26 -6.37 -17.66
N LEU A 168 -11.32 -5.14 -17.12
CA LEU A 168 -11.75 -4.92 -15.74
C LEU A 168 -13.24 -5.23 -15.57
N LYS A 169 -14.08 -4.87 -16.55
CA LYS A 169 -15.50 -5.22 -16.53
C LYS A 169 -15.70 -6.75 -16.50
N ASN A 170 -14.90 -7.50 -17.25
CA ASN A 170 -14.89 -8.97 -17.18
C ASN A 170 -14.53 -9.50 -15.78
N LEU A 171 -13.57 -8.88 -15.07
CA LEU A 171 -13.28 -9.24 -13.68
C LEU A 171 -14.47 -8.92 -12.75
N ILE A 172 -15.15 -7.80 -12.96
CA ILE A 172 -16.38 -7.46 -12.22
C ILE A 172 -17.44 -8.55 -12.40
N LEU A 173 -17.66 -9.04 -13.63
CA LEU A 173 -18.58 -10.15 -13.88
C LEU A 173 -18.18 -11.41 -13.11
N LEU A 174 -16.89 -11.74 -13.09
CA LEU A 174 -16.39 -12.89 -12.34
C LEU A 174 -16.64 -12.77 -10.83
N VAL A 175 -16.41 -11.59 -10.25
CA VAL A 175 -16.68 -11.31 -8.83
C VAL A 175 -18.17 -11.35 -8.54
N LYS A 176 -19.02 -10.77 -9.40
CA LYS A 176 -20.48 -10.82 -9.25
C LYS A 176 -21.01 -12.26 -9.32
N HIS A 177 -20.47 -13.07 -10.21
CA HIS A 177 -20.84 -14.49 -10.31
C HIS A 177 -20.50 -15.25 -9.03
N TRP A 178 -19.31 -15.04 -8.46
CA TRP A 178 -18.96 -15.57 -7.14
C TRP A 178 -19.92 -15.06 -6.05
N TYR A 179 -20.22 -13.75 -6.03
CA TYR A 179 -21.14 -13.15 -5.06
C TYR A 179 -22.55 -13.76 -5.14
N HIS A 180 -23.13 -13.95 -6.33
CA HIS A 180 -24.44 -14.57 -6.49
C HIS A 180 -24.48 -16.01 -5.98
N HIS A 181 -23.40 -16.76 -6.16
CA HIS A 181 -23.30 -18.10 -5.58
C HIS A 181 -23.34 -18.07 -4.04
N VAL A 182 -22.63 -17.13 -3.40
CA VAL A 182 -22.70 -16.96 -1.94
C VAL A 182 -24.13 -16.61 -1.50
N THR A 183 -24.83 -15.76 -2.25
CA THR A 183 -26.22 -15.39 -1.93
C THR A 183 -27.20 -16.56 -2.09
N GLN A 184 -27.02 -17.42 -3.10
CA GLN A 184 -27.91 -18.55 -3.39
C GLN A 184 -27.77 -19.71 -2.41
N ASN A 185 -26.59 -19.85 -1.77
CA ASN A 185 -26.34 -20.89 -0.78
C ASN A 185 -26.65 -20.46 0.67
N GLN A 186 -27.30 -19.30 0.87
CA GLN A 186 -27.83 -18.95 2.19
C GLN A 186 -29.08 -19.78 2.46
N GLU A 187 -28.98 -20.79 3.32
CA GLU A 187 -30.09 -21.70 3.68
C GLU A 187 -31.11 -21.09 4.66
N GLN A 188 -30.94 -19.84 5.12
CA GLN A 188 -31.78 -19.15 6.12
C GLN A 188 -31.84 -17.64 5.84
N PRO A 189 -32.85 -16.88 6.34
CA PRO A 189 -32.86 -15.42 6.26
C PRO A 189 -31.76 -14.83 7.17
N GLY A 190 -30.54 -14.79 6.65
CA GLY A 190 -29.36 -14.25 7.30
C GLY A 190 -29.30 -12.71 7.22
N PRO A 191 -28.27 -12.09 7.82
CA PRO A 191 -28.05 -10.64 7.71
C PRO A 191 -27.91 -10.23 6.23
N SER A 192 -28.46 -9.07 5.88
CA SER A 192 -28.37 -8.54 4.52
C SER A 192 -26.91 -8.38 4.08
N LEU A 193 -26.55 -9.04 2.99
CA LEU A 193 -25.26 -8.88 2.33
C LEU A 193 -25.13 -7.48 1.72
N PRO A 194 -23.90 -6.94 1.57
CA PRO A 194 -23.70 -5.68 0.86
C PRO A 194 -24.13 -5.82 -0.60
N PRO A 195 -24.65 -4.75 -1.23
CA PRO A 195 -25.11 -4.82 -2.61
C PRO A 195 -23.98 -5.21 -3.56
N ALA A 196 -24.30 -5.91 -4.66
CA ALA A 196 -23.32 -6.29 -5.69
C ALA A 196 -22.51 -5.08 -6.20
N TYR A 197 -23.13 -3.89 -6.22
CA TYR A 197 -22.46 -2.64 -6.57
C TYR A 197 -21.24 -2.30 -5.68
N ALA A 198 -21.28 -2.63 -4.38
CA ALA A 198 -20.12 -2.46 -3.49
C ALA A 198 -18.93 -3.33 -3.92
N LEU A 199 -19.20 -4.53 -4.44
CA LEU A 199 -18.18 -5.44 -4.97
C LEU A 199 -17.69 -4.99 -6.35
N GLU A 200 -18.54 -4.36 -7.18
CA GLU A 200 -18.10 -3.69 -8.42
C GLU A 200 -17.07 -2.60 -8.08
N LEU A 201 -17.38 -1.73 -7.12
CA LEU A 201 -16.48 -0.66 -6.66
C LEU A 201 -15.20 -1.21 -6.02
N LEU A 202 -15.29 -2.24 -5.16
CA LEU A 202 -14.12 -2.87 -4.58
C LEU A 202 -13.20 -3.49 -5.63
N THR A 203 -13.77 -4.05 -6.70
CA THR A 203 -13.02 -4.60 -7.83
C THR A 203 -12.28 -3.51 -8.60
N ILE A 204 -12.93 -2.36 -8.83
CA ILE A 204 -12.30 -1.19 -9.45
C ILE A 204 -11.14 -0.71 -8.58
N PHE A 205 -11.38 -0.52 -7.28
CA PHE A 205 -10.36 -0.12 -6.32
C PHE A 205 -9.16 -1.08 -6.31
N ALA A 206 -9.40 -2.39 -6.24
CA ALA A 206 -8.38 -3.43 -6.24
C ALA A 206 -7.48 -3.37 -7.49
N TRP A 207 -8.07 -3.07 -8.65
CA TRP A 207 -7.33 -2.94 -9.90
C TRP A 207 -6.54 -1.62 -9.96
N GLU A 208 -7.17 -0.49 -9.60
CA GLU A 208 -6.56 0.85 -9.62
C GLU A 208 -5.37 0.96 -8.67
N GLN A 209 -5.50 0.43 -7.45
CA GLN A 209 -4.46 0.46 -6.41
C GLN A 209 -3.49 -0.72 -6.48
N GLY A 210 -3.81 -1.70 -7.32
CA GLY A 210 -3.03 -2.91 -7.51
C GLY A 210 -2.06 -2.79 -8.69
N CYS A 211 -2.49 -3.25 -9.86
CA CYS A 211 -1.63 -3.29 -11.05
C CYS A 211 -1.88 -2.15 -12.03
N LYS A 212 -3.09 -1.58 -12.07
CA LYS A 212 -3.57 -0.59 -13.05
C LYS A 212 -3.20 -0.94 -14.52
N ASN A 213 -3.01 -2.23 -14.79
CA ASN A 213 -2.55 -2.73 -16.08
C ASN A 213 -3.74 -3.28 -16.86
N HIS A 214 -3.85 -2.95 -18.15
CA HIS A 214 -4.95 -3.40 -19.01
C HIS A 214 -4.84 -4.89 -19.38
N SER A 215 -3.65 -5.49 -19.28
CA SER A 215 -3.37 -6.90 -19.63
C SER A 215 -3.20 -7.83 -18.41
N PHE A 216 -3.81 -7.47 -17.27
CA PHE A 216 -3.67 -8.21 -16.01
C PHE A 216 -4.23 -9.65 -16.06
N ASN A 217 -3.81 -10.52 -15.13
CA ASN A 217 -4.28 -11.90 -14.99
C ASN A 217 -5.59 -11.98 -14.18
N MET A 218 -6.61 -12.68 -14.69
CA MET A 218 -7.94 -12.75 -14.04
C MET A 218 -7.92 -13.44 -12.67
N ALA A 219 -7.19 -14.56 -12.54
CA ALA A 219 -7.09 -15.28 -11.27
C ALA A 219 -6.41 -14.41 -10.20
N GLN A 220 -5.40 -13.66 -10.59
CA GLN A 220 -4.72 -12.69 -9.72
C GLN A 220 -5.67 -11.56 -9.31
N GLY A 221 -6.45 -11.03 -10.24
CA GLY A 221 -7.49 -10.02 -9.96
C GLY A 221 -8.54 -10.52 -8.99
N LEU A 222 -9.14 -11.68 -9.23
CA LEU A 222 -10.16 -12.26 -8.36
C LEU A 222 -9.63 -12.47 -6.94
N ARG A 223 -8.43 -13.06 -6.81
CA ARG A 223 -7.79 -13.26 -5.51
C ARG A 223 -7.51 -11.95 -4.76
N THR A 224 -7.15 -10.91 -5.49
CA THR A 224 -6.93 -9.59 -4.88
C THR A 224 -8.23 -9.09 -4.25
N VAL A 225 -9.35 -9.16 -4.97
CA VAL A 225 -10.66 -8.73 -4.47
C VAL A 225 -11.09 -9.57 -3.28
N LEU A 226 -10.98 -10.90 -3.36
CA LEU A 226 -11.33 -11.79 -2.24
C LEU A 226 -10.43 -11.56 -1.01
N GLY A 227 -9.14 -11.25 -1.21
CA GLY A 227 -8.25 -10.86 -0.13
C GLY A 227 -8.68 -9.56 0.57
N LEU A 228 -9.16 -8.58 -0.20
CA LEU A 228 -9.75 -7.36 0.37
C LEU A 228 -11.07 -7.63 1.11
N VAL A 229 -11.91 -8.53 0.61
CA VAL A 229 -13.12 -9.00 1.31
C VAL A 229 -12.74 -9.62 2.67
N GLN A 230 -11.67 -10.42 2.75
CA GLN A 230 -11.19 -10.97 4.03
C GLN A 230 -10.69 -9.87 4.99
N GLN A 231 -10.25 -8.73 4.46
CA GLN A 231 -9.78 -7.56 5.20
C GLN A 231 -10.87 -6.49 5.36
N TYR A 232 -12.16 -6.84 5.29
CA TYR A 232 -13.26 -5.88 5.30
C TYR A 232 -13.24 -4.89 6.48
N GLN A 233 -12.72 -5.32 7.64
CA GLN A 233 -12.58 -4.47 8.84
C GLN A 233 -11.61 -3.30 8.65
N ASP A 234 -10.84 -3.32 7.57
CA ASP A 234 -9.84 -2.31 7.23
C ASP A 234 -10.26 -1.43 6.06
N LEU A 235 -11.30 -1.81 5.30
CA LEU A 235 -11.66 -1.19 4.04
C LEU A 235 -12.11 0.26 4.23
N CYS A 236 -11.35 1.18 3.65
CA CYS A 236 -11.64 2.60 3.57
C CYS A 236 -11.42 3.05 2.13
N VAL A 237 -12.46 2.91 1.32
CA VAL A 237 -12.44 3.10 -0.13
C VAL A 237 -13.33 4.28 -0.50
N TYR A 238 -12.73 5.27 -1.16
CA TYR A 238 -13.46 6.36 -1.80
C TYR A 238 -12.61 7.00 -2.89
N TRP A 239 -13.28 7.73 -3.78
CA TRP A 239 -12.69 8.41 -4.91
C TRP A 239 -12.80 9.91 -4.74
N THR A 240 -11.98 10.65 -5.48
CA THR A 240 -12.02 12.13 -5.48
C THR A 240 -12.31 12.74 -6.85
N ASP A 241 -12.73 11.90 -7.79
CA ASP A 241 -13.04 12.25 -9.17
C ASP A 241 -14.20 13.27 -9.24
N ASN A 242 -15.30 13.05 -8.50
CA ASN A 242 -16.50 13.90 -8.55
C ASN A 242 -16.64 14.85 -7.34
N TYR A 243 -16.09 14.49 -6.18
CA TYR A 243 -16.06 15.32 -4.99
C TYR A 243 -14.69 15.25 -4.35
N GLY A 244 -14.27 16.25 -3.57
CA GLY A 244 -12.95 16.21 -2.95
C GLY A 244 -12.90 17.02 -1.67
N THR A 245 -11.70 17.27 -1.17
CA THR A 245 -11.47 17.94 0.11
C THR A 245 -11.12 19.42 -0.06
N GLU A 246 -11.22 19.94 -1.28
CA GLU A 246 -10.90 21.32 -1.60
C GLU A 246 -11.93 22.29 -0.98
N ASP A 247 -13.21 21.94 -1.06
CA ASP A 247 -14.31 22.70 -0.45
C ASP A 247 -14.46 22.38 1.07
N PRO A 248 -14.66 23.39 1.94
CA PRO A 248 -14.79 23.18 3.39
C PRO A 248 -15.98 22.30 3.82
N ALA A 249 -17.14 22.42 3.16
CA ALA A 249 -18.33 21.64 3.51
C ALA A 249 -18.15 20.17 3.12
N LEU A 250 -17.65 19.91 1.91
CA LEU A 250 -17.26 18.57 1.47
C LEU A 250 -16.19 17.96 2.37
N ARG A 251 -15.13 18.70 2.70
CA ARG A 251 -14.06 18.25 3.61
C ARG A 251 -14.63 17.83 4.96
N THR A 252 -15.48 18.67 5.56
CA THR A 252 -16.10 18.40 6.86
C THR A 252 -16.95 17.13 6.80
N HIS A 253 -17.76 16.99 5.74
CA HIS A 253 -18.59 15.81 5.54
C HIS A 253 -17.75 14.53 5.37
N LEU A 254 -16.76 14.54 4.48
CA LEU A 254 -15.86 13.40 4.25
C LEU A 254 -15.10 13.01 5.52
N LEU A 255 -14.57 13.97 6.27
CA LEU A 255 -13.93 13.68 7.57
C LEU A 255 -14.90 13.05 8.57
N GLY A 256 -16.20 13.37 8.48
CA GLY A 256 -17.27 12.70 9.22
C GLY A 256 -17.46 11.25 8.79
N GLN A 257 -17.53 10.99 7.47
CA GLN A 257 -17.63 9.64 6.90
C GLN A 257 -16.43 8.77 7.30
N LEU A 258 -15.21 9.31 7.24
CA LEU A 258 -13.98 8.57 7.57
C LEU A 258 -13.92 8.08 9.03
N ARG A 259 -14.69 8.71 9.94
CA ARG A 259 -14.84 8.30 11.35
C ARG A 259 -15.85 7.17 11.55
N LYS A 260 -16.73 6.90 10.59
CA LYS A 260 -17.71 5.80 10.69
C LYS A 260 -16.99 4.44 10.77
N PRO A 261 -17.64 3.40 11.33
CA PRO A 261 -17.10 2.04 11.35
C PRO A 261 -16.77 1.50 9.94
N ARG A 262 -15.90 0.51 9.89
CA ARG A 262 -15.52 -0.19 8.66
C ARG A 262 -16.47 -1.38 8.42
N PRO A 263 -16.73 -1.79 7.16
CA PRO A 263 -16.15 -1.26 5.93
C PRO A 263 -16.79 0.07 5.50
N LEU A 264 -15.96 0.96 4.98
CA LEU A 264 -16.39 2.21 4.35
C LEU A 264 -16.05 2.12 2.87
N ILE A 265 -17.07 2.04 2.01
CA ILE A 265 -16.95 2.13 0.56
C ILE A 265 -17.92 3.23 0.13
N LEU A 266 -17.40 4.43 -0.09
CA LEU A 266 -18.22 5.55 -0.53
C LEU A 266 -18.49 5.45 -2.03
N ASP A 267 -19.72 5.77 -2.42
CA ASP A 267 -20.08 5.93 -3.82
C ASP A 267 -19.18 7.00 -4.49
N PRO A 268 -18.66 6.78 -5.70
CA PRO A 268 -17.74 7.71 -6.36
C PRO A 268 -18.41 9.02 -6.81
N ALA A 269 -19.73 9.12 -6.78
CA ALA A 269 -20.49 10.30 -7.19
C ALA A 269 -21.32 10.93 -6.05
N ASP A 270 -21.77 10.12 -5.07
CA ASP A 270 -22.50 10.56 -3.88
C ASP A 270 -21.66 10.37 -2.58
N PRO A 271 -21.05 11.44 -2.03
CA PRO A 271 -20.21 11.34 -0.83
C PRO A 271 -20.98 11.00 0.45
N THR A 272 -22.33 11.01 0.42
CA THR A 272 -23.15 10.62 1.56
C THR A 272 -23.36 9.12 1.66
N TRP A 273 -23.18 8.40 0.55
CA TRP A 273 -23.59 7.01 0.43
C TRP A 273 -22.45 6.03 0.67
N ASN A 274 -22.41 5.44 1.87
CA ASN A 274 -21.60 4.24 2.10
C ASN A 274 -22.32 3.02 1.50
N VAL A 275 -21.91 2.57 0.31
CA VAL A 275 -22.46 1.38 -0.33
C VAL A 275 -21.99 0.09 0.33
N GLY A 276 -20.99 0.16 1.22
CA GLY A 276 -20.42 -0.99 1.91
C GLY A 276 -21.26 -1.54 3.06
N GLN A 277 -22.47 -1.03 3.32
CA GLN A 277 -23.33 -1.54 4.40
C GLN A 277 -23.81 -2.97 4.13
N GLY A 278 -23.82 -3.83 5.17
CA GLY A 278 -24.21 -5.23 5.10
C GLY A 278 -23.20 -6.16 5.80
N SER A 279 -23.48 -7.47 5.87
CA SER A 279 -22.55 -8.43 6.50
C SER A 279 -21.44 -8.86 5.54
N TRP A 280 -20.24 -8.36 5.78
CA TRP A 280 -19.03 -8.77 5.07
C TRP A 280 -18.38 -10.00 5.70
N GLU A 281 -18.70 -10.31 6.96
CA GLU A 281 -18.26 -11.51 7.66
C GLU A 281 -18.63 -12.76 6.87
N LEU A 282 -19.86 -12.84 6.38
CA LEU A 282 -20.33 -13.98 5.61
C LEU A 282 -19.61 -14.09 4.26
N LEU A 283 -19.38 -12.96 3.59
CA LEU A 283 -18.59 -12.94 2.36
C LEU A 283 -17.17 -13.43 2.62
N ALA A 284 -16.53 -12.96 3.69
CA ALA A 284 -15.19 -13.35 4.11
C ALA A 284 -15.11 -14.86 4.40
N GLN A 285 -16.08 -15.44 5.09
CA GLN A 285 -16.16 -16.88 5.35
C GLN A 285 -16.27 -17.71 4.05
N ASN A 286 -16.97 -17.19 3.05
CA ASN A 286 -17.18 -17.85 1.75
C ASN A 286 -16.08 -17.59 0.72
N THR A 287 -15.06 -16.80 1.04
CA THR A 287 -13.89 -16.64 0.15
C THR A 287 -13.07 -17.93 0.02
N GLY A 288 -13.19 -18.84 1.01
CA GLY A 288 -12.48 -20.12 1.06
C GLY A 288 -10.97 -20.00 1.22
N SER A 289 -10.31 -21.08 1.67
CA SER A 289 -8.85 -21.21 1.53
C SER A 289 -8.48 -21.07 0.05
N PRO A 290 -7.31 -20.52 -0.32
CA PRO A 290 -6.88 -20.34 -1.72
C PRO A 290 -7.03 -21.59 -2.61
N ARG A 291 -7.08 -22.80 -2.02
CA ARG A 291 -7.36 -24.07 -2.72
C ARG A 291 -8.82 -24.25 -3.16
N ALA A 292 -9.79 -23.68 -2.44
CA ALA A 292 -11.22 -23.74 -2.79
C ALA A 292 -11.56 -22.91 -4.04
N ALA A 293 -10.69 -21.97 -4.43
CA ALA A 293 -10.79 -21.26 -5.70
C ALA A 293 -10.20 -22.03 -6.90
N GLY A 294 -9.81 -23.31 -6.74
CA GLY A 294 -9.39 -24.17 -7.86
C GLY A 294 -7.96 -23.97 -8.39
N LEU A 295 -7.17 -23.12 -7.75
CA LEU A 295 -5.88 -22.67 -8.30
C LEU A 295 -4.73 -23.46 -7.67
N ALA A 296 -4.23 -24.49 -8.38
CA ALA A 296 -3.21 -25.42 -7.88
C ALA A 296 -1.83 -24.79 -7.59
N HIS A 297 -1.49 -23.63 -8.18
CA HIS A 297 -0.32 -22.81 -7.82
C HIS A 297 -0.61 -21.32 -8.14
N PRO A 298 -1.14 -20.54 -7.17
CA PRO A 298 -1.42 -19.11 -7.33
C PRO A 298 -0.33 -18.22 -7.93
N PRO A 299 -0.64 -17.35 -8.91
CA PRO A 299 0.08 -16.08 -9.01
C PRO A 299 -0.21 -15.22 -7.75
N HIS A 300 0.80 -14.50 -7.26
CA HIS A 300 0.67 -13.61 -6.10
C HIS A 300 -0.35 -12.51 -6.37
N PRO A 301 -1.29 -12.20 -5.45
CA PRO A 301 -2.29 -11.16 -5.66
C PRO A 301 -1.63 -9.79 -5.92
N PHE A 302 -2.34 -8.87 -6.57
CA PHE A 302 -1.97 -7.46 -6.46
C PHE A 302 -2.01 -7.16 -4.95
N SER A 303 -1.06 -6.43 -4.38
CA SER A 303 -1.06 -6.16 -2.93
C SER A 303 -1.51 -4.71 -2.66
N PRO A 304 -2.74 -4.30 -3.04
CA PRO A 304 -3.27 -2.99 -2.71
C PRO A 304 -3.45 -2.90 -1.19
N GLN A 305 -3.30 -1.70 -0.64
CA GLN A 305 -3.68 -1.47 0.74
C GLN A 305 -5.19 -1.21 0.84
N PRO A 306 -5.86 -1.67 1.91
CA PRO A 306 -7.30 -1.42 2.12
C PRO A 306 -7.63 0.04 2.45
N ALA A 307 -6.61 0.89 2.66
CA ALA A 307 -6.71 2.34 2.83
C ALA A 307 -5.50 3.04 2.17
N LEU A 308 -5.68 4.27 1.70
CA LEU A 308 -4.64 5.06 1.03
C LEU A 308 -4.02 6.10 1.96
N LEU A 309 -2.70 6.29 1.88
CA LEU A 309 -1.98 7.25 2.73
C LEU A 309 -2.45 8.69 2.53
N HIS A 310 -2.53 9.15 1.28
CA HIS A 310 -2.96 10.53 0.96
C HIS A 310 -4.42 10.81 1.35
N GLN A 311 -5.21 9.77 1.56
CA GLN A 311 -6.60 9.84 2.03
C GLN A 311 -6.75 9.65 3.54
N THR A 312 -5.66 9.33 4.24
CA THR A 312 -5.65 9.11 5.69
C THR A 312 -5.52 10.47 6.39
N PRO A 313 -6.43 10.86 7.30
CA PRO A 313 -6.28 12.10 8.05
C PRO A 313 -4.97 12.16 8.83
N ALA A 314 -4.34 13.33 8.91
CA ALA A 314 -3.07 13.56 9.60
C ALA A 314 -3.01 12.94 11.02
N ARG A 315 -4.08 13.10 11.80
CA ARG A 315 -4.22 12.56 13.17
C ARG A 315 -4.26 11.02 13.25
N ASP A 316 -4.60 10.36 12.15
CA ASP A 316 -4.80 8.90 12.07
C ASP A 316 -3.56 8.18 11.50
N LEU A 317 -2.46 8.92 11.23
CA LEU A 317 -1.23 8.35 10.69
C LEU A 317 -0.58 7.30 11.61
N ASP A 318 -0.59 7.50 12.93
CA ASP A 318 -0.10 6.49 13.88
C ASP A 318 -0.92 5.18 13.77
N LYS A 319 -2.25 5.31 13.66
CA LYS A 319 -3.16 4.17 13.46
C LYS A 319 -2.88 3.48 12.13
N PHE A 320 -2.72 4.25 11.05
CA PHE A 320 -2.36 3.74 9.73
C PHE A 320 -1.05 2.93 9.77
N ILE A 321 -0.01 3.46 10.40
CA ILE A 321 1.28 2.77 10.55
C ILE A 321 1.10 1.46 11.32
N SER A 322 0.44 1.47 12.46
CA SER A 322 0.26 0.26 13.29
C SER A 322 -0.55 -0.84 12.59
N ARG A 323 -1.53 -0.47 11.75
CA ARG A 323 -2.46 -1.40 11.13
C ARG A 323 -1.93 -1.97 9.82
N PHE A 324 -1.29 -1.13 9.01
CA PHE A 324 -0.92 -1.44 7.63
C PHE A 324 0.58 -1.60 7.40
N LEU A 325 1.42 -0.84 8.12
CA LEU A 325 2.85 -0.80 7.82
C LEU A 325 3.70 -1.66 8.75
N GLN A 326 3.31 -1.82 10.02
CA GLN A 326 4.07 -2.60 10.99
C GLN A 326 3.93 -4.10 10.71
N PRO A 327 5.04 -4.86 10.61
CA PRO A 327 4.97 -6.30 10.43
C PRO A 327 4.39 -7.01 11.66
N ASN A 328 3.70 -8.13 11.43
CA ASN A 328 3.13 -8.94 12.49
C ASN A 328 4.21 -9.56 13.40
N ARG A 329 4.04 -9.44 14.72
CA ARG A 329 5.01 -9.91 15.72
C ARG A 329 5.25 -11.41 15.68
N HIS A 330 4.21 -12.22 15.47
CA HIS A 330 4.33 -13.67 15.38
C HIS A 330 5.13 -14.07 14.14
N PHE A 331 4.78 -13.52 12.97
CA PHE A 331 5.52 -13.76 11.74
C PHE A 331 6.99 -13.33 11.86
N LEU A 332 7.27 -12.16 12.47
CA LEU A 332 8.64 -11.72 12.73
C LEU A 332 9.42 -12.69 13.64
N ALA A 333 8.77 -13.32 14.61
CA ALA A 333 9.42 -14.33 15.45
C ALA A 333 9.82 -15.58 14.63
N GLN A 334 8.93 -16.04 13.73
CA GLN A 334 9.21 -17.16 12.83
C GLN A 334 10.34 -16.83 11.84
N VAL A 335 10.30 -15.65 11.24
CA VAL A 335 11.37 -15.15 10.35
C VAL A 335 12.68 -15.05 11.13
N ASN A 336 12.69 -14.50 12.34
CA ASN A 336 13.90 -14.41 13.15
C ASN A 336 14.50 -15.79 13.49
N LYS A 337 13.65 -16.78 13.79
CA LYS A 337 14.07 -18.17 14.02
C LYS A 337 14.69 -18.76 12.75
N ALA A 338 14.01 -18.66 11.61
CA ALA A 338 14.51 -19.15 10.33
C ALA A 338 15.85 -18.49 9.94
N VAL A 339 15.96 -17.18 10.08
CA VAL A 339 17.19 -16.44 9.80
C VAL A 339 18.31 -16.82 10.76
N ASN A 340 18.02 -17.06 12.04
CA ASN A 340 19.04 -17.57 12.98
C ASN A 340 19.58 -18.92 12.50
N THR A 341 18.71 -19.85 12.11
CA THR A 341 19.11 -21.14 11.54
C THR A 341 19.98 -20.97 10.30
N ILE A 342 19.55 -20.12 9.35
CA ILE A 342 20.31 -19.83 8.13
C ILE A 342 21.68 -19.22 8.47
N CYS A 343 21.75 -18.24 9.38
CA CYS A 343 23.01 -17.62 9.80
C CYS A 343 23.96 -18.63 10.46
N SER A 344 23.47 -19.51 11.32
CA SER A 344 24.27 -20.58 11.93
C SER A 344 24.77 -21.56 10.86
N PHE A 345 23.89 -21.98 9.96
CA PHE A 345 24.26 -22.88 8.86
C PHE A 345 25.34 -22.28 7.98
N LEU A 346 25.19 -21.01 7.57
CA LEU A 346 26.20 -20.32 6.77
C LEU A 346 27.54 -20.23 7.52
N ARG A 347 27.52 -19.98 8.83
CA ARG A 347 28.74 -19.89 9.63
C ARG A 347 29.47 -21.25 9.75
N GLU A 348 28.74 -22.35 9.88
CA GLU A 348 29.28 -23.67 10.23
C GLU A 348 29.52 -24.61 9.03
N ASN A 349 28.79 -24.41 7.93
CA ASN A 349 28.78 -25.33 6.79
C ASN A 349 29.27 -24.69 5.50
N CYS A 350 29.06 -23.38 5.30
CA CYS A 350 29.14 -22.76 3.97
C CYS A 350 30.48 -22.94 3.25
N PHE A 351 31.59 -23.06 3.99
CA PHE A 351 32.92 -23.27 3.42
C PHE A 351 33.69 -24.39 4.14
N ARG A 352 32.97 -25.40 4.68
CA ARG A 352 33.58 -26.47 5.51
C ARG A 352 34.72 -27.21 4.80
N ASN A 353 34.62 -27.38 3.49
CA ASN A 353 35.60 -28.10 2.66
C ASN A 353 36.53 -27.14 1.88
N SER A 354 36.62 -25.88 2.30
CA SER A 354 37.38 -24.82 1.62
C SER A 354 38.34 -24.13 2.60
N PRO A 355 39.46 -23.55 2.13
CA PRO A 355 40.31 -22.71 2.99
C PRO A 355 39.63 -21.40 3.41
N ILE A 356 38.53 -21.02 2.75
CA ILE A 356 37.75 -19.83 3.10
C ILE A 356 37.02 -20.07 4.43
N LYS A 357 37.09 -19.12 5.36
CA LYS A 357 36.36 -19.15 6.62
C LYS A 357 35.34 -18.02 6.68
N VAL A 358 34.16 -18.33 7.22
CA VAL A 358 33.20 -17.29 7.61
C VAL A 358 33.63 -16.69 8.94
N LEU A 359 34.08 -15.44 8.90
CA LEU A 359 34.55 -14.70 10.08
C LEU A 359 33.38 -14.29 10.98
N LYS A 360 32.33 -13.73 10.38
CA LYS A 360 31.09 -13.37 11.04
C LYS A 360 29.95 -13.26 10.04
N VAL A 361 28.72 -13.37 10.54
CA VAL A 361 27.48 -13.20 9.76
C VAL A 361 26.64 -12.15 10.47
N VAL A 362 26.29 -11.08 9.75
CA VAL A 362 25.60 -9.92 10.31
C VAL A 362 24.27 -9.70 9.61
N LYS A 363 23.23 -9.43 10.39
CA LYS A 363 21.92 -9.03 9.88
C LYS A 363 21.90 -7.52 9.65
N GLY A 364 21.61 -7.11 8.43
CA GLY A 364 21.43 -5.73 7.98
C GLY A 364 20.01 -5.47 7.48
N GLY A 365 19.86 -4.47 6.61
CA GLY A 365 18.58 -4.11 6.03
C GLY A 365 17.53 -3.57 7.02
N SER A 366 16.30 -3.44 6.55
CA SER A 366 15.22 -2.83 7.33
C SER A 366 14.78 -3.66 8.52
N SER A 367 14.86 -4.99 8.41
CA SER A 367 14.55 -5.92 9.50
C SER A 367 15.50 -5.74 10.67
N ALA A 368 16.82 -5.67 10.45
CA ALA A 368 17.78 -5.48 11.53
C ALA A 368 17.75 -4.06 12.12
N LYS A 369 17.46 -3.05 11.28
CA LYS A 369 17.27 -1.66 11.72
C LYS A 369 16.00 -1.44 12.54
N GLY A 370 15.03 -2.36 12.45
CA GLY A 370 13.70 -2.22 13.05
C GLY A 370 12.81 -1.24 12.30
N THR A 371 12.97 -1.11 10.99
CA THR A 371 12.21 -0.24 10.07
C THR A 371 11.55 -1.02 8.91
N ALA A 372 11.41 -2.33 9.09
CA ALA A 372 10.72 -3.26 8.19
C ALA A 372 9.24 -2.89 7.95
N LEU A 373 8.78 -3.09 6.72
CA LEU A 373 7.40 -2.88 6.25
C LEU A 373 6.66 -4.21 6.05
N ARG A 374 5.42 -4.31 6.54
CA ARG A 374 4.58 -5.50 6.37
C ARG A 374 4.47 -5.91 4.90
N GLY A 375 4.69 -7.21 4.65
CA GLY A 375 4.50 -7.86 3.34
C GLY A 375 5.51 -7.48 2.24
N ARG A 376 6.47 -6.59 2.53
CA ARG A 376 7.41 -6.06 1.52
C ARG A 376 8.78 -5.74 2.11
N SER A 377 9.17 -6.36 3.22
CA SER A 377 10.42 -6.02 3.92
C SER A 377 11.65 -6.52 3.17
N ASP A 378 12.67 -5.67 3.11
CA ASP A 378 14.03 -5.96 2.69
C ASP A 378 14.91 -6.24 3.92
N ALA A 379 15.63 -7.36 3.92
CA ALA A 379 16.57 -7.74 4.95
C ALA A 379 17.90 -8.18 4.34
N ASP A 380 19.01 -7.83 4.97
CA ASP A 380 20.33 -8.20 4.44
C ASP A 380 20.99 -9.21 5.37
N ILE A 381 21.67 -10.20 4.81
CA ILE A 381 22.60 -11.08 5.52
C ILE A 381 23.98 -10.85 4.93
N VAL A 382 24.83 -10.16 5.68
CA VAL A 382 26.21 -9.88 5.27
C VAL A 382 27.12 -10.95 5.83
N VAL A 383 27.81 -11.67 4.94
CA VAL A 383 28.72 -12.77 5.26
C VAL A 383 30.15 -12.29 5.10
N PHE A 384 30.87 -12.16 6.22
CA PHE A 384 32.25 -11.70 6.22
C PHE A 384 33.20 -12.88 6.06
N LEU A 385 34.11 -12.80 5.09
CA LEU A 385 34.92 -13.93 4.65
C LEU A 385 36.42 -13.67 4.81
N SER A 386 37.16 -14.70 5.22
CA SER A 386 38.61 -14.62 5.44
C SER A 386 39.45 -14.50 4.17
N CYS A 387 38.85 -14.75 3.00
CA CYS A 387 39.53 -14.65 1.71
C CYS A 387 39.62 -13.22 1.17
N PHE A 388 39.00 -12.26 1.85
CA PHE A 388 39.14 -10.84 1.57
C PHE A 388 40.03 -10.20 2.64
N THR A 389 41.11 -9.57 2.21
CA THR A 389 42.08 -8.88 3.09
C THR A 389 42.08 -7.37 2.90
N GLN A 390 41.47 -6.90 1.81
CA GLN A 390 41.33 -5.50 1.42
C GLN A 390 40.04 -5.29 0.62
N PHE A 391 39.59 -4.03 0.50
CA PHE A 391 38.34 -3.66 -0.16
C PHE A 391 38.23 -4.18 -1.61
N THR A 392 39.29 -3.99 -2.41
CA THR A 392 39.31 -4.33 -3.85
C THR A 392 39.14 -5.83 -4.15
N GLU A 393 39.38 -6.72 -3.18
CA GLU A 393 39.24 -8.16 -3.35
C GLU A 393 37.78 -8.64 -3.35
N GLN A 394 36.84 -7.84 -2.83
CA GLN A 394 35.42 -8.18 -2.79
C GLN A 394 34.78 -8.23 -4.18
N GLY A 395 35.38 -7.60 -5.20
CA GLY A 395 34.90 -7.61 -6.57
C GLY A 395 35.26 -8.88 -7.35
N ASN A 396 36.51 -9.33 -7.23
CA ASN A 396 37.10 -10.31 -8.14
C ASN A 396 36.61 -11.76 -7.93
N LYS A 397 36.25 -12.13 -6.69
CA LYS A 397 35.80 -13.50 -6.33
C LYS A 397 34.31 -13.61 -6.04
N ARG A 398 33.54 -12.54 -6.30
CA ARG A 398 32.16 -12.42 -5.82
C ARG A 398 31.21 -13.47 -6.39
N ALA A 399 31.32 -13.77 -7.68
CA ALA A 399 30.45 -14.73 -8.35
C ALA A 399 30.64 -16.16 -7.83
N GLU A 400 31.89 -16.60 -7.67
CA GLU A 400 32.24 -17.92 -7.11
C GLU A 400 31.70 -18.07 -5.69
N ILE A 401 31.93 -17.06 -4.84
CA ILE A 401 31.47 -17.05 -3.45
C ILE A 401 29.93 -17.09 -3.38
N ILE A 402 29.24 -16.33 -4.22
CA ILE A 402 27.77 -16.34 -4.28
C ILE A 402 27.24 -17.71 -4.74
N SER A 403 27.90 -18.35 -5.70
CA SER A 403 27.54 -19.69 -6.15
C SER A 403 27.68 -20.72 -5.03
N GLU A 404 28.75 -20.66 -4.24
CA GLU A 404 28.92 -21.54 -3.07
C GLU A 404 27.85 -21.27 -2.01
N ILE A 405 27.61 -20.00 -1.65
CA ILE A 405 26.55 -19.64 -0.69
C ILE A 405 25.18 -20.16 -1.17
N ARG A 406 24.88 -20.10 -2.48
CA ARG A 406 23.65 -20.64 -3.06
C ARG A 406 23.53 -22.14 -2.82
N ALA A 407 24.55 -22.92 -3.20
CA ALA A 407 24.56 -24.37 -3.00
C ALA A 407 24.32 -24.74 -1.51
N GLN A 408 24.90 -23.95 -0.61
CA GLN A 408 24.79 -24.16 0.83
C GLN A 408 23.42 -23.74 1.38
N LEU A 409 22.79 -22.69 0.85
CA LEU A 409 21.40 -22.37 1.18
C LEU A 409 20.43 -23.44 0.67
N GLU A 410 20.66 -24.00 -0.51
CA GLU A 410 19.86 -25.11 -1.06
C GLU A 410 19.99 -26.37 -0.19
N ALA A 411 21.21 -26.71 0.25
CA ALA A 411 21.44 -27.78 1.22
C ALA A 411 20.73 -27.49 2.56
N CYS A 412 20.87 -26.27 3.10
CA CYS A 412 20.17 -25.84 4.32
C CYS A 412 18.65 -26.00 4.19
N GLN A 413 18.09 -25.63 3.04
CA GLN A 413 16.65 -25.76 2.75
C GLN A 413 16.19 -27.23 2.74
N GLN A 414 17.04 -28.16 2.31
CA GLN A 414 16.73 -29.59 2.28
C GLN A 414 16.91 -30.26 3.65
N GLU A 415 17.94 -29.88 4.40
CA GLU A 415 18.32 -30.50 5.67
C GLU A 415 17.51 -29.97 6.87
N GLN A 416 17.06 -28.72 6.80
CA GLN A 416 16.41 -28.04 7.91
C GLN A 416 14.90 -27.90 7.70
N GLN A 417 14.14 -27.96 8.80
CA GLN A 417 12.71 -27.71 8.78
C GLN A 417 12.42 -26.26 9.16
N PHE A 418 11.67 -25.56 8.30
CA PHE A 418 11.29 -24.17 8.50
C PHE A 418 9.77 -24.03 8.69
N GLU A 419 9.37 -23.21 9.67
CA GLU A 419 7.97 -22.82 9.88
C GLU A 419 7.44 -21.83 8.83
N VAL A 420 8.36 -21.31 8.01
CA VAL A 420 8.09 -20.40 6.89
C VAL A 420 8.40 -21.12 5.59
N LYS A 421 7.72 -20.72 4.52
CA LYS A 421 8.09 -21.13 3.17
C LYS A 421 9.37 -20.40 2.79
N PHE A 422 10.44 -21.16 2.56
CA PHE A 422 11.74 -20.66 2.12
C PHE A 422 11.86 -20.86 0.61
N GLU A 423 12.09 -19.79 -0.16
CA GLU A 423 12.28 -19.86 -1.61
C GLU A 423 13.52 -19.08 -2.04
N ILE A 424 14.49 -19.78 -2.64
CA ILE A 424 15.70 -19.16 -3.18
C ILE A 424 15.43 -18.66 -4.60
N SER A 425 15.89 -17.46 -4.93
CA SER A 425 15.71 -16.88 -6.26
C SER A 425 16.40 -17.72 -7.33
N LYS A 426 15.67 -18.08 -8.39
CA LYS A 426 16.22 -18.80 -9.55
C LYS A 426 17.11 -17.94 -10.45
N TRP A 427 17.04 -16.62 -10.30
CA TRP A 427 17.83 -15.69 -11.11
C TRP A 427 19.23 -15.55 -10.51
N GLU A 428 20.25 -15.78 -11.34
CA GLU A 428 21.63 -15.57 -10.96
C GLU A 428 21.99 -14.09 -11.05
N ASN A 429 22.55 -13.55 -9.96
CA ASN A 429 23.09 -12.21 -9.92
C ASN A 429 24.49 -12.27 -9.28
N PRO A 430 25.54 -11.83 -9.99
CA PRO A 430 26.92 -11.95 -9.51
C PRO A 430 27.25 -11.01 -8.33
N ARG A 431 26.30 -10.16 -7.91
CA ARG A 431 26.49 -9.21 -6.81
C ARG A 431 25.70 -9.53 -5.54
N VAL A 432 24.62 -10.29 -5.65
CA VAL A 432 23.71 -10.58 -4.53
C VAL A 432 23.00 -11.91 -4.74
N LEU A 433 22.81 -12.67 -3.66
CA LEU A 433 21.96 -13.84 -3.65
C LEU A 433 20.67 -13.55 -2.90
N SER A 434 19.53 -13.57 -3.60
CA SER A 434 18.24 -13.25 -2.99
C SER A 434 17.42 -14.50 -2.66
N PHE A 435 16.69 -14.47 -1.56
CA PHE A 435 15.68 -15.47 -1.21
C PHE A 435 14.51 -14.83 -0.45
N SER A 436 13.37 -15.52 -0.38
CA SER A 436 12.17 -15.02 0.31
C SER A 436 11.72 -15.99 1.40
N LEU A 437 11.32 -15.44 2.55
CA LEU A 437 10.66 -16.17 3.63
C LEU A 437 9.21 -15.71 3.75
N THR A 438 8.27 -16.61 3.46
CA THR A 438 6.83 -16.31 3.42
C THR A 438 6.07 -17.10 4.47
N SER A 439 5.07 -16.50 5.12
CA SER A 439 4.22 -17.23 6.06
C SER A 439 3.44 -18.33 5.34
N GLN A 440 3.36 -19.51 5.95
CA GLN A 440 2.57 -20.63 5.41
C GLN A 440 1.05 -20.41 5.57
N THR A 441 0.64 -19.56 6.52
CA THR A 441 -0.77 -19.31 6.86
C THR A 441 -1.26 -17.92 6.43
N MET A 442 -0.37 -16.92 6.39
CA MET A 442 -0.72 -15.53 6.05
C MET A 442 -0.03 -15.10 4.74
N LEU A 443 -0.75 -15.19 3.62
CA LEU A 443 -0.19 -14.98 2.28
C LEU A 443 0.36 -13.56 2.01
N ASP A 444 -0.06 -12.56 2.79
CA ASP A 444 0.39 -11.17 2.70
C ASP A 444 1.67 -10.89 3.51
N HIS A 445 2.23 -11.91 4.19
CA HIS A 445 3.42 -11.79 5.01
C HIS A 445 4.61 -12.47 4.36
N SER A 446 5.52 -11.66 3.83
CA SER A 446 6.78 -12.09 3.24
C SER A 446 7.91 -11.11 3.58
N VAL A 447 9.13 -11.64 3.65
CA VAL A 447 10.38 -10.87 3.78
C VAL A 447 11.35 -11.38 2.73
N ASP A 448 11.85 -10.46 1.91
CA ASP A 448 12.90 -10.71 0.94
C ASP A 448 14.26 -10.45 1.59
N PHE A 449 15.17 -11.39 1.37
CA PHE A 449 16.53 -11.37 1.90
C PHE A 449 17.54 -11.31 0.79
N ASP A 450 18.55 -10.47 0.99
CA ASP A 450 19.75 -10.41 0.16
C ASP A 450 20.96 -10.90 0.96
N VAL A 451 21.70 -11.86 0.43
CA VAL A 451 22.95 -12.36 1.01
C VAL A 451 24.13 -11.76 0.28
N LEU A 452 25.00 -11.09 1.03
CA LEU A 452 26.05 -10.23 0.52
C LEU A 452 27.41 -10.62 1.13
N PRO A 453 28.37 -11.13 0.35
CA PRO A 453 29.72 -11.34 0.84
C PRO A 453 30.47 -10.02 1.02
N ALA A 454 31.22 -9.87 2.11
CA ALA A 454 31.93 -8.62 2.44
C ALA A 454 33.31 -8.85 3.07
N PHE A 455 34.21 -7.88 2.87
CA PHE A 455 35.47 -7.77 3.61
C PHE A 455 35.23 -7.26 5.03
N ASP A 456 35.86 -7.87 6.04
CA ASP A 456 35.74 -7.45 7.45
C ASP A 456 36.67 -6.28 7.79
N ALA A 457 36.36 -5.11 7.23
CA ALA A 457 37.15 -3.90 7.44
C ALA A 457 37.16 -3.41 8.90
N LEU A 458 36.16 -3.80 9.68
CA LEU A 458 35.97 -3.35 11.06
C LEU A 458 36.52 -4.31 12.11
N GLY A 459 36.73 -5.59 11.75
CA GLY A 459 37.14 -6.64 12.68
C GLY A 459 36.11 -6.87 13.79
N GLN A 460 36.60 -7.17 15.00
CA GLN A 460 35.74 -7.31 16.18
C GLN A 460 35.36 -5.93 16.74
N LEU A 461 34.14 -5.48 16.46
CA LEU A 461 33.58 -4.29 17.12
C LEU A 461 33.15 -4.65 18.55
N GLY A 462 33.87 -4.15 19.56
CA GLY A 462 33.45 -4.22 20.95
C GLY A 462 32.34 -3.22 21.26
N ALA A 463 31.47 -3.53 22.23
CA ALA A 463 30.51 -2.57 22.77
C ALA A 463 31.25 -1.46 23.53
N GLY A 464 31.60 -0.37 22.83
CA GLY A 464 32.35 0.78 23.38
C GLY A 464 33.50 1.28 22.50
N SER A 465 33.94 0.52 21.50
CA SER A 465 35.04 0.89 20.60
C SER A 465 34.54 1.73 19.41
N ARG A 466 34.01 2.92 19.69
CA ARG A 466 33.71 3.95 18.69
C ARG A 466 34.50 5.22 18.96
N PRO A 467 34.95 5.94 17.92
CA PRO A 467 34.79 5.64 16.49
C PRO A 467 35.73 4.50 16.00
N PRO A 468 35.46 3.89 14.82
CA PRO A 468 36.41 3.00 14.17
C PRO A 468 37.79 3.65 13.97
N HIS A 469 38.85 2.84 13.89
CA HIS A 469 40.19 3.35 13.67
C HIS A 469 40.30 4.08 12.32
N ALA A 470 40.82 5.30 12.31
CA ALA A 470 40.87 6.17 11.12
C ALA A 470 41.52 5.49 9.90
N GLN A 471 42.48 4.59 10.12
CA GLN A 471 43.13 3.80 9.08
C GLN A 471 42.14 3.05 8.18
N VAL A 472 41.03 2.53 8.73
CA VAL A 472 40.00 1.84 7.95
C VAL A 472 39.43 2.75 6.86
N TYR A 473 39.12 4.00 7.22
CA TYR A 473 38.60 4.99 6.29
C TYR A 473 39.67 5.53 5.34
N ARG A 474 40.93 5.62 5.75
CA ARG A 474 42.03 5.96 4.82
C ARG A 474 42.16 4.91 3.73
N ASP A 475 42.11 3.63 4.08
CA ASP A 475 42.24 2.53 3.12
C ASP A 475 41.00 2.41 2.23
N LEU A 476 39.81 2.74 2.76
CA LEU A 476 38.60 2.91 1.96
C LEU A 476 38.75 4.05 0.94
N ILE A 477 39.23 5.22 1.37
CA ILE A 477 39.43 6.39 0.51
C ILE A 477 40.49 6.10 -0.56
N ARG A 478 41.56 5.36 -0.24
CA ARG A 478 42.56 4.91 -1.23
C ARG A 478 41.99 3.94 -2.25
N SER A 479 41.01 3.14 -1.85
CA SER A 479 40.31 2.18 -2.70
C SER A 479 39.10 2.79 -3.42
N TYR A 480 38.88 4.11 -3.29
CA TYR A 480 37.71 4.79 -3.82
C TYR A 480 37.75 4.90 -5.35
N HIS A 481 36.93 4.08 -6.00
CA HIS A 481 36.64 4.17 -7.43
C HIS A 481 35.16 4.46 -7.69
N CYS A 482 34.27 3.76 -6.99
CA CYS A 482 32.82 3.92 -7.07
C CYS A 482 32.24 4.26 -5.70
N ALA A 483 31.30 5.21 -5.65
CA ALA A 483 30.68 5.64 -4.40
C ALA A 483 29.87 4.52 -3.73
N GLY A 484 30.15 4.27 -2.45
CA GLY A 484 29.41 3.30 -1.63
C GLY A 484 29.59 1.83 -2.03
N GLU A 485 30.58 1.51 -2.87
CA GLU A 485 30.84 0.14 -3.37
C GLU A 485 31.05 -0.86 -2.23
N PHE A 486 31.68 -0.42 -1.15
CA PHE A 486 32.03 -1.24 0.02
C PHE A 486 31.13 -0.96 1.22
N SER A 487 29.95 -0.37 1.01
CA SER A 487 29.00 -0.06 2.09
C SER A 487 28.62 -1.29 2.93
N THR A 488 28.62 -2.49 2.34
CA THR A 488 28.36 -3.75 3.05
C THR A 488 29.37 -4.04 4.16
N CYS A 489 30.63 -3.59 4.03
CA CYS A 489 31.66 -3.69 5.08
C CYS A 489 31.26 -2.93 6.36
N PHE A 490 30.40 -1.92 6.24
CA PHE A 490 29.99 -1.04 7.32
C PHE A 490 28.54 -1.26 7.78
N THR A 491 27.93 -2.40 7.41
CA THR A 491 26.51 -2.69 7.70
C THR A 491 26.18 -2.62 9.20
N GLU A 492 27.13 -2.99 10.07
CA GLU A 492 26.96 -2.91 11.53
C GLU A 492 26.77 -1.46 11.98
N LEU A 493 27.58 -0.54 11.47
CA LEU A 493 27.49 0.88 11.77
C LEU A 493 26.20 1.50 11.21
N GLN A 494 25.81 1.15 9.99
CA GLN A 494 24.55 1.58 9.37
C GLN A 494 23.33 1.10 10.17
N ARG A 495 23.34 -0.16 10.59
CA ARG A 495 22.30 -0.76 11.44
C ARG A 495 22.22 0.00 12.76
N ASP A 496 23.34 0.13 13.47
CA ASP A 496 23.35 0.67 14.82
C ASP A 496 22.99 2.16 14.87
N PHE A 497 23.28 2.91 13.80
CA PHE A 497 22.85 4.30 13.64
C PHE A 497 21.32 4.45 13.70
N ILE A 498 20.56 3.46 13.23
CA ILE A 498 19.10 3.44 13.24
C ILE A 498 18.53 2.70 14.45
N VAL A 499 19.15 1.59 14.87
CA VAL A 499 18.65 0.75 15.98
C VAL A 499 18.53 1.52 17.28
N SER A 500 19.46 2.44 17.55
CA SER A 500 19.45 3.28 18.76
C SER A 500 18.34 4.34 18.80
N ARG A 501 17.60 4.54 17.70
CA ARG A 501 16.60 5.61 17.60
C ARG A 501 15.25 5.24 18.22
N PRO A 502 14.46 6.23 18.69
CA PRO A 502 13.16 5.99 19.30
C PRO A 502 12.20 5.21 18.40
N THR A 503 11.31 4.40 19.00
CA THR A 503 10.30 3.61 18.28
C THR A 503 9.43 4.48 17.38
N LYS A 504 9.04 5.68 17.84
CA LYS A 504 8.22 6.61 17.06
C LYS A 504 8.94 7.14 15.82
N LEU A 505 10.25 7.40 15.90
CA LEU A 505 11.05 7.75 14.73
C LEU A 505 11.13 6.61 13.72
N LYS A 506 11.28 5.36 14.19
CA LYS A 506 11.23 4.18 13.31
C LYS A 506 9.87 4.01 12.63
N SER A 507 8.77 4.41 13.28
CA SER A 507 7.44 4.48 12.67
C SER A 507 7.37 5.55 11.58
N LEU A 508 7.94 6.74 11.79
CA LEU A 508 8.05 7.76 10.75
C LEU A 508 8.89 7.28 9.56
N ILE A 509 10.02 6.60 9.80
CA ILE A 509 10.83 5.99 8.73
C ILE A 509 10.00 5.00 7.92
N ARG A 510 9.17 4.16 8.57
CA ARG A 510 8.25 3.26 7.84
C ARG A 510 7.27 4.04 6.97
N LEU A 511 6.69 5.12 7.49
CA LEU A 511 5.76 5.95 6.74
C LEU A 511 6.40 6.55 5.49
N VAL A 512 7.60 7.14 5.63
CA VAL A 512 8.37 7.71 4.52
C VAL A 512 8.78 6.64 3.50
N LYS A 513 9.22 5.47 3.95
CA LYS A 513 9.55 4.34 3.06
C LYS A 513 8.32 3.86 2.29
N TYR A 514 7.18 3.79 2.96
CA TYR A 514 5.93 3.38 2.34
C TYR A 514 5.46 4.39 1.30
N TRP A 515 5.54 5.70 1.62
CA TRP A 515 5.30 6.78 0.66
C TRP A 515 6.24 6.67 -0.55
N TYR A 516 7.55 6.55 -0.33
CA TYR A 516 8.56 6.42 -1.38
C TYR A 516 8.31 5.21 -2.31
N ARG A 517 7.74 4.12 -1.81
CA ARG A 517 7.43 2.93 -2.62
C ARG A 517 6.18 3.08 -3.49
N GLN A 518 5.36 4.10 -3.24
CA GLN A 518 4.23 4.45 -4.11
C GLN A 518 4.68 5.22 -5.36
N MET A 519 5.97 5.58 -5.46
CA MET A 519 6.48 6.35 -6.59
C MET A 519 6.31 5.58 -7.91
N PRO A 520 5.93 6.25 -9.01
CA PRO A 520 5.81 5.63 -10.31
C PRO A 520 7.17 5.08 -10.78
N LYS A 521 7.19 3.80 -11.16
CA LYS A 521 8.38 3.14 -11.72
C LYS A 521 8.59 3.54 -13.18
N GLY A 522 9.84 3.50 -13.65
CA GLY A 522 10.18 3.62 -15.09
C GLY A 522 10.57 5.01 -15.59
N LYS A 523 10.73 6.01 -14.71
CA LYS A 523 11.15 7.38 -15.10
C LYS A 523 12.62 7.72 -14.74
N GLY A 524 13.47 6.70 -14.67
CA GLY A 524 14.87 6.82 -14.25
C GLY A 524 15.11 6.34 -12.82
N SER A 525 16.37 6.43 -12.36
CA SER A 525 16.74 5.98 -11.01
C SER A 525 16.30 7.00 -9.97
N LEU A 526 15.44 6.57 -9.06
CA LEU A 526 15.08 7.33 -7.87
C LEU A 526 16.21 7.24 -6.81
N PRO A 527 16.27 8.16 -5.84
CA PRO A 527 17.28 8.13 -4.79
C PRO A 527 17.22 6.85 -3.94
N PRO A 528 18.34 6.30 -3.46
CA PRO A 528 18.31 5.11 -2.62
C PRO A 528 17.39 5.28 -1.40
N GLN A 529 16.58 4.27 -1.09
CA GLN A 529 15.67 4.27 0.06
C GLN A 529 16.40 4.61 1.37
N HIS A 530 17.66 4.16 1.51
CA HIS A 530 18.48 4.49 2.68
C HIS A 530 18.73 6.00 2.85
N GLY A 531 18.86 6.76 1.76
CA GLY A 531 18.99 8.22 1.82
C GLY A 531 17.76 8.90 2.44
N LEU A 532 16.56 8.35 2.18
CA LEU A 532 15.30 8.84 2.76
C LEU A 532 15.18 8.44 4.25
N GLU A 533 15.70 7.27 4.66
CA GLU A 533 15.82 6.91 6.07
C GLU A 533 16.71 7.92 6.81
N LEU A 534 17.87 8.27 6.23
CA LEU A 534 18.79 9.25 6.81
C LEU A 534 18.22 10.67 6.82
N LEU A 535 17.53 11.09 5.77
CA LEU A 535 16.86 12.39 5.71
C LEU A 535 15.77 12.50 6.78
N THR A 536 15.07 11.40 7.07
CA THR A 536 14.09 11.33 8.16
C THR A 536 14.75 11.47 9.53
N VAL A 537 15.89 10.82 9.75
CA VAL A 537 16.67 10.99 10.99
C VAL A 537 17.16 12.44 11.12
N TYR A 538 17.69 13.02 10.04
CA TYR A 538 18.13 14.42 10.01
C TYR A 538 17.00 15.38 10.37
N ALA A 539 15.82 15.22 9.76
CA ALA A 539 14.64 16.04 10.05
C ALA A 539 14.30 16.04 11.54
N TRP A 540 14.27 14.87 12.16
CA TRP A 540 13.98 14.72 13.59
C TRP A 540 15.10 15.27 14.48
N GLU A 541 16.37 15.04 14.11
CA GLU A 541 17.51 15.57 14.85
C GLU A 541 17.57 17.10 14.85
N GLN A 542 17.25 17.72 13.71
CA GLN A 542 17.22 19.19 13.60
C GLN A 542 15.90 19.79 14.10
N GLY A 543 14.82 19.00 14.16
CA GLY A 543 13.49 19.43 14.58
C GLY A 543 13.25 19.43 16.09
N GLY A 544 14.25 19.07 16.89
CA GLY A 544 14.19 19.14 18.36
C GLY A 544 14.27 17.79 19.09
N GLN A 545 14.40 16.66 18.39
CA GLN A 545 14.65 15.34 18.97
C GLN A 545 13.60 14.84 19.98
N ASP A 546 12.37 15.37 19.95
CA ASP A 546 11.30 14.90 20.82
C ASP A 546 10.98 13.43 20.50
N PRO A 547 11.04 12.47 21.45
CA PRO A 547 10.64 11.09 21.21
C PRO A 547 9.12 10.88 21.02
N GLN A 548 8.29 11.87 21.36
CA GLN A 548 6.82 11.80 21.33
C GLN A 548 6.14 12.70 20.27
N PHE A 549 6.90 13.23 19.32
CA PHE A 549 6.47 14.13 18.24
C PHE A 549 5.19 13.73 17.48
N GLY A 550 4.51 14.69 16.84
CA GLY A 550 3.35 14.43 15.98
C GLY A 550 3.73 13.77 14.65
N MET A 551 3.12 12.61 14.31
CA MET A 551 3.51 11.85 13.11
C MET A 551 3.37 12.65 11.81
N ALA A 552 2.30 13.44 11.68
CA ALA A 552 2.05 14.28 10.51
C ALA A 552 3.09 15.41 10.37
N GLU A 553 3.52 16.03 11.46
CA GLU A 553 4.55 17.07 11.46
C GLU A 553 5.87 16.52 10.95
N GLY A 554 6.27 15.34 11.46
CA GLY A 554 7.49 14.68 11.00
C GLY A 554 7.43 14.28 9.54
N PHE A 555 6.30 13.74 9.08
CA PHE A 555 6.11 13.38 7.67
C PHE A 555 6.15 14.62 6.77
N ARG A 556 5.40 15.67 7.13
CA ARG A 556 5.38 16.95 6.42
C ARG A 556 6.75 17.63 6.35
N THR A 557 7.55 17.51 7.40
CA THR A 557 8.94 18.03 7.44
C THR A 557 9.83 17.30 6.45
N VAL A 558 9.75 15.97 6.38
CA VAL A 558 10.53 15.19 5.43
C VAL A 558 10.15 15.52 3.99
N LEU A 559 8.85 15.63 3.69
CA LEU A 559 8.37 16.07 2.37
C LEU A 559 8.91 17.46 2.00
N GLU A 560 8.93 18.40 2.93
CA GLU A 560 9.50 19.74 2.70
C GLU A 560 10.98 19.69 2.33
N LEU A 561 11.77 18.94 3.10
CA LEU A 561 13.20 18.77 2.84
C LEU A 561 13.46 18.18 1.46
N ILE A 562 12.59 17.26 1.01
CA ILE A 562 12.65 16.69 -0.34
C ILE A 562 12.37 17.77 -1.39
N THR A 563 11.38 18.66 -1.21
CA THR A 563 11.16 19.77 -2.15
C THR A 563 12.35 20.74 -2.22
N GLN A 564 13.10 20.85 -1.14
CA GLN A 564 14.29 21.70 -1.02
C GLN A 564 15.59 20.94 -1.33
N TYR A 565 15.54 19.84 -2.09
CA TYR A 565 16.70 18.97 -2.32
C TYR A 565 17.94 19.70 -2.86
N HIS A 566 17.76 20.75 -3.66
CA HIS A 566 18.85 21.58 -4.16
C HIS A 566 19.66 22.28 -3.05
N GLN A 567 19.13 22.37 -1.84
CA GLN A 567 19.78 22.97 -0.69
C GLN A 567 20.35 21.93 0.28
N LEU A 568 20.03 20.65 0.13
CA LEU A 568 20.42 19.60 1.08
C LEU A 568 21.94 19.36 1.09
N ARG A 569 22.50 19.47 2.30
CA ARG A 569 23.88 19.10 2.63
C ARG A 569 23.91 18.47 4.02
N VAL A 570 23.72 17.17 4.07
CA VAL A 570 23.52 16.36 5.27
C VAL A 570 24.68 15.38 5.43
N TYR A 571 25.30 15.38 6.61
CA TYR A 571 26.34 14.42 6.99
C TYR A 571 26.45 14.36 8.52
N TRP A 572 27.05 13.28 9.01
CA TRP A 572 27.34 13.06 10.43
C TRP A 572 28.83 12.81 10.62
N THR A 573 29.31 13.03 11.84
CA THR A 573 30.72 12.79 12.21
C THR A 573 30.87 11.70 13.27
N VAL A 574 29.88 10.81 13.36
CA VAL A 574 29.78 9.79 14.43
C VAL A 574 30.80 8.66 14.28
N ASN A 575 31.14 8.26 13.05
CA ASN A 575 32.11 7.19 12.79
C ASN A 575 33.39 7.68 12.11
N TYR A 576 33.34 8.81 11.41
CA TYR A 576 34.49 9.45 10.78
C TYR A 576 34.43 10.95 11.06
N SER A 577 35.58 11.60 11.26
CA SER A 577 35.65 13.03 11.60
C SER A 577 36.77 13.74 10.85
N ALA A 578 36.79 15.07 10.94
CA ALA A 578 37.81 15.92 10.32
C ALA A 578 39.13 15.99 11.11
N GLU A 579 39.26 15.20 12.18
CA GLU A 579 40.49 15.10 12.98
C GLU A 579 41.63 14.49 12.16
N ASP A 580 41.34 13.45 11.36
CA ASP A 580 42.27 12.88 10.41
C ASP A 580 42.33 13.72 9.13
N GLU A 581 43.55 14.04 8.68
CA GLU A 581 43.78 14.91 7.51
C GLU A 581 43.24 14.32 6.20
N THR A 582 43.47 13.02 5.98
CA THR A 582 43.00 12.35 4.75
C THR A 582 41.48 12.34 4.69
N ILE A 583 40.84 12.03 5.81
CA ILE A 583 39.37 12.03 5.91
C ILE A 583 38.82 13.46 5.77
N ARG A 584 39.42 14.44 6.43
CA ARG A 584 39.02 15.85 6.34
C ARG A 584 39.03 16.37 4.92
N ASP A 585 40.11 16.14 4.18
CA ASP A 585 40.24 16.63 2.81
C ASP A 585 39.26 15.92 1.87
N PHE A 586 39.06 14.62 2.06
CA PHE A 586 38.04 13.88 1.33
C PHE A 586 36.61 14.38 1.63
N LEU A 587 36.28 14.63 2.90
CA LEU A 587 34.98 15.20 3.27
C LEU A 587 34.77 16.58 2.65
N ARG A 588 35.81 17.44 2.62
CA ARG A 588 35.75 18.74 1.93
C ARG A 588 35.40 18.55 0.45
N GLN A 589 36.05 17.60 -0.23
CA GLN A 589 35.73 17.28 -1.63
C GLN A 589 34.30 16.78 -1.79
N GLN A 590 33.83 15.85 -0.96
CA GLN A 590 32.46 15.34 -1.01
C GLN A 590 31.42 16.46 -0.82
N LEU A 591 31.68 17.36 0.13
CA LEU A 591 30.76 18.45 0.48
C LEU A 591 30.75 19.62 -0.52
N GLN A 592 31.67 19.63 -1.49
CA GLN A 592 31.70 20.56 -2.62
C GLN A 592 30.94 20.04 -3.86
N LYS A 593 30.53 18.77 -3.87
CA LYS A 593 29.78 18.17 -4.98
C LYS A 593 28.41 18.84 -5.18
N PRO A 594 27.78 18.68 -6.35
CA PRO A 594 26.41 19.13 -6.57
C PRO A 594 25.45 18.52 -5.55
N ARG A 595 24.55 19.36 -5.02
CA ARG A 595 23.48 18.97 -4.09
C ARG A 595 22.37 18.20 -4.84
N PRO A 596 21.64 17.29 -4.17
CA PRO A 596 21.66 17.01 -2.73
C PRO A 596 22.87 16.18 -2.32
N ILE A 597 23.43 16.49 -1.14
CA ILE A 597 24.49 15.70 -0.51
C ILE A 597 23.90 15.08 0.76
N ILE A 598 23.86 13.75 0.81
CA ILE A 598 23.46 12.98 1.99
C ILE A 598 24.52 11.91 2.19
N LEU A 599 25.52 12.19 3.02
CA LEU A 599 26.60 11.24 3.30
C LEU A 599 26.13 10.18 4.29
N ASP A 600 26.40 8.92 3.96
CA ASP A 600 26.15 7.79 4.85
C ASP A 600 26.97 7.95 6.14
N PRO A 601 26.36 7.93 7.35
CA PRO A 601 27.07 8.05 8.61
C PRO A 601 28.09 6.92 8.85
N ALA A 602 28.03 5.82 8.10
CA ALA A 602 28.94 4.68 8.21
C ALA A 602 30.05 4.68 7.15
N ASP A 603 29.83 5.34 6.01
CA ASP A 603 30.73 5.35 4.84
C ASP A 603 30.88 6.79 4.27
N PRO A 604 32.03 7.46 4.47
CA PRO A 604 32.24 8.84 4.00
C PRO A 604 32.28 8.96 2.47
N THR A 605 32.40 7.85 1.74
CA THR A 605 32.40 7.80 0.28
C THR A 605 30.99 7.68 -0.32
N GLY A 606 30.02 7.24 0.49
CA GLY A 606 28.64 7.00 0.10
C GLY A 606 27.78 8.25 0.13
N ASN A 607 27.80 9.06 -0.93
CA ASN A 607 26.81 10.11 -1.12
C ASN A 607 25.50 9.54 -1.71
N LEU A 608 24.48 9.39 -0.87
CA LEU A 608 23.17 8.85 -1.22
C LEU A 608 22.25 9.86 -1.93
N GLY A 609 22.70 11.12 -2.09
CA GLY A 609 21.95 12.15 -2.82
C GLY A 609 22.30 12.24 -4.31
N HIS A 610 23.41 11.66 -4.75
CA HIS A 610 23.96 11.91 -6.08
C HIS A 610 23.19 11.22 -7.23
N SER A 611 23.10 11.90 -8.39
CA SER A 611 22.65 11.34 -9.68
C SER A 611 21.30 10.60 -9.68
N ALA A 612 20.34 11.11 -8.90
CA ALA A 612 19.00 10.54 -8.80
C ALA A 612 17.91 11.55 -9.13
N ARG A 613 16.72 11.05 -9.52
CA ARG A 613 15.54 11.85 -9.88
C ARG A 613 14.82 12.45 -8.67
N TRP A 614 15.51 13.32 -7.93
CA TRP A 614 14.94 14.07 -6.81
C TRP A 614 13.83 15.03 -7.23
N ASP A 615 13.87 15.51 -8.48
CA ASP A 615 12.81 16.32 -9.10
C ASP A 615 11.45 15.59 -9.11
N LEU A 616 11.43 14.29 -9.39
CA LEU A 616 10.20 13.48 -9.35
C LEU A 616 9.69 13.32 -7.93
N LEU A 617 10.58 13.10 -6.96
CA LEU A 617 10.22 13.02 -5.55
C LEU A 617 9.71 14.36 -5.02
N ALA A 618 10.30 15.48 -5.43
CA ALA A 618 9.88 16.82 -5.04
C ALA A 618 8.45 17.11 -5.52
N LYS A 619 8.14 16.80 -6.79
CA LYS A 619 6.79 16.97 -7.32
C LYS A 619 5.75 16.17 -6.54
N GLU A 620 6.02 14.89 -6.29
CA GLU A 620 5.09 14.07 -5.51
C GLU A 620 5.00 14.54 -4.05
N ALA A 621 6.10 15.03 -3.48
CA ALA A 621 6.08 15.60 -2.14
C ALA A 621 5.14 16.81 -2.06
N GLU A 622 5.15 17.71 -3.06
CA GLU A 622 4.19 18.82 -3.15
C GLU A 622 2.73 18.36 -3.19
N ASP A 623 2.42 17.36 -4.02
CA ASP A 623 1.08 16.77 -4.09
C ASP A 623 0.68 16.15 -2.74
N SER A 624 1.60 15.43 -2.09
CA SER A 624 1.39 14.77 -0.80
C SER A 624 1.22 15.76 0.36
N MET A 625 1.86 16.92 0.30
CA MET A 625 1.72 17.99 1.31
C MET A 625 0.34 18.65 1.28
N SER A 626 -0.37 18.57 0.16
CA SER A 626 -1.73 19.09 0.00
C SER A 626 -2.81 18.04 0.35
N ALA A 627 -2.40 16.80 0.62
CA ALA A 627 -3.31 15.69 0.89
C ALA A 627 -3.74 15.61 2.37
N LEU A 628 -4.75 14.79 2.67
CA LEU A 628 -5.32 14.68 4.02
C LEU A 628 -4.33 14.25 5.11
N CYS A 629 -3.25 13.56 4.73
CA CYS A 629 -2.19 13.16 5.65
C CYS A 629 -1.33 14.34 6.13
N CYS A 630 -1.40 15.48 5.46
CA CYS A 630 -0.64 16.70 5.75
C CYS A 630 -1.53 17.93 5.97
N THR A 631 -2.84 17.77 6.13
CA THR A 631 -3.78 18.86 6.44
C THR A 631 -4.54 18.59 7.74
N ASP A 632 -4.80 19.63 8.52
CA ASP A 632 -5.65 19.56 9.71
C ASP A 632 -7.15 19.55 9.33
N ARG A 633 -8.04 19.43 10.33
CA ARG A 633 -9.50 19.31 10.17
C ARG A 633 -10.13 20.51 9.48
N ASP A 634 -9.60 21.70 9.73
CA ASP A 634 -10.02 22.94 9.08
C ASP A 634 -9.45 23.07 7.65
N GLY A 635 -8.54 22.17 7.26
CA GLY A 635 -7.82 22.17 5.98
C GLY A 635 -6.58 23.03 5.95
N THR A 636 -6.15 23.58 7.10
CA THR A 636 -4.84 24.24 7.19
C THR A 636 -3.73 23.20 7.02
N ALA A 637 -2.63 23.61 6.39
CA ALA A 637 -1.48 22.72 6.24
C ALA A 637 -0.84 22.44 7.61
N ILE A 638 -0.50 21.19 7.87
CA ILE A 638 0.29 20.80 9.04
C ILE A 638 1.61 21.54 9.01
N ARG A 639 2.01 22.10 10.15
CA ARG A 639 3.26 22.85 10.25
C ARG A 639 4.46 21.88 10.31
N PRO A 640 5.49 22.06 9.46
CA PRO A 640 6.72 21.31 9.56
C PRO A 640 7.54 21.78 10.78
N TRP A 641 8.47 20.96 11.24
CA TRP A 641 9.46 21.36 12.23
C TRP A 641 10.38 22.45 11.67
N PRO A 642 10.90 23.36 12.51
CA PRO A 642 11.80 24.43 12.09
C PRO A 642 13.22 23.88 11.80
N VAL A 643 13.36 23.07 10.76
CA VAL A 643 14.63 22.47 10.34
C VAL A 643 15.45 23.47 9.54
N ARG A 644 16.70 23.72 9.94
CA ARG A 644 17.63 24.58 9.20
C ARG A 644 18.23 23.84 8.02
N VAL A 645 17.74 24.11 6.81
CA VAL A 645 18.45 23.72 5.58
C VAL A 645 19.58 24.72 5.37
N ARG A 646 20.81 24.35 5.72
CA ARG A 646 21.92 25.32 5.85
C ARG A 646 22.20 26.07 4.54
N ALA A 647 22.06 27.40 4.61
CA ALA A 647 22.56 28.33 3.59
C ALA A 647 24.10 28.46 3.67
N TRP A 648 24.71 28.96 2.60
CA TRP A 648 26.16 29.11 2.42
C TRP A 648 26.83 29.85 3.61
N GLY A 649 27.81 29.23 4.27
CA GLY A 649 28.71 29.92 5.23
C GLY A 649 29.02 29.22 6.56
N ASP A 650 28.14 28.36 7.08
CA ASP A 650 28.32 27.78 8.42
C ASP A 650 29.23 26.53 8.44
N GLN A 651 30.37 26.61 9.13
CA GLN A 651 31.40 25.56 9.20
C GLN A 651 31.17 24.45 10.26
N GLY A 652 30.11 24.46 11.06
CA GLY A 652 29.97 23.48 12.16
C GLY A 652 29.21 22.21 11.77
N GLY A 653 29.81 21.01 11.68
CA GLY A 653 29.08 19.75 11.41
C GLY A 653 27.99 19.39 12.43
N CYS A 654 27.14 18.39 12.13
CA CYS A 654 26.18 17.86 13.11
C CYS A 654 26.93 17.07 14.20
N SER A 655 27.10 17.66 15.38
CA SER A 655 27.66 17.01 16.56
C SER A 655 26.55 16.38 17.40
N CYS A 656 26.56 15.05 17.55
CA CYS A 656 25.75 14.36 18.57
C CYS A 656 26.36 14.64 19.96
N PRO A 657 25.56 14.92 21.00
CA PRO A 657 26.09 15.00 22.36
C PRO A 657 26.55 13.61 22.82
N SER A 658 27.81 13.50 23.20
CA SER A 658 28.41 12.32 23.84
C SER A 658 27.73 12.07 25.19
N ARG A 659 27.35 10.81 25.42
CA ARG A 659 26.75 10.33 26.68
C ARG A 659 27.79 10.43 27.79
N ALA A 660 27.56 11.26 28.80
CA ALA A 660 28.39 11.32 30.01
C ALA A 660 28.36 9.96 30.74
N PRO A 661 29.48 9.50 31.34
CA PRO A 661 29.50 8.25 32.09
C PRO A 661 28.91 8.47 33.49
N GLY A 662 28.04 7.56 33.94
CA GLY A 662 27.71 7.40 35.35
C GLY A 662 26.25 7.67 35.74
N LYS A 663 25.42 6.62 35.64
CA LYS A 663 24.59 6.08 36.74
C LYS A 663 23.85 4.85 36.21
N GLU A 664 24.19 3.68 36.76
CA GLU A 664 23.49 2.43 36.50
C GLU A 664 22.01 2.55 36.87
N ALA A 665 21.14 2.22 35.92
CA ALA A 665 19.76 1.86 36.19
C ALA A 665 19.66 0.34 36.06
N PRO A 666 18.92 -0.37 36.94
CA PRO A 666 18.94 -1.82 37.00
C PRO A 666 18.28 -2.42 35.76
N ALA A 667 18.81 -3.57 35.33
CA ALA A 667 18.35 -4.31 34.17
C ALA A 667 16.86 -4.72 34.29
N PRO A 668 16.07 -4.66 33.19
CA PRO A 668 14.73 -5.21 33.21
C PRO A 668 14.81 -6.74 33.19
N SER A 669 14.34 -7.37 34.27
CA SER A 669 14.15 -8.81 34.39
C SER A 669 13.11 -9.31 33.36
N LEU A 670 13.51 -10.32 32.58
CA LEU A 670 12.63 -11.14 31.75
C LEU A 670 11.54 -11.81 32.60
N PRO A 671 10.28 -11.89 32.14
CA PRO A 671 9.25 -12.68 32.83
C PRO A 671 9.51 -14.18 32.60
N GLY A 672 9.92 -14.87 33.65
CA GLY A 672 10.02 -16.32 33.69
C GLY A 672 8.65 -17.00 33.77
N MET A 673 8.35 -17.84 32.80
CA MET A 673 7.42 -18.96 32.97
C MET A 673 8.06 -20.00 33.91
N LEU A 674 7.36 -20.39 34.98
CA LEU A 674 7.26 -21.79 35.44
C LEU A 674 6.42 -21.92 36.72
N GLY A 675 5.54 -22.91 36.71
CA GLY A 675 5.38 -23.78 37.88
C GLY A 675 4.13 -23.58 38.74
N THR A 676 2.98 -24.06 38.26
CA THR A 676 1.89 -24.52 39.13
C THR A 676 2.39 -25.72 39.95
N ARG A 677 2.54 -25.55 41.27
CA ARG A 677 2.52 -26.66 42.25
C ARG A 677 1.75 -26.27 43.50
N LEU A 678 0.91 -27.22 43.91
CA LEU A 678 0.02 -27.24 45.05
C LEU A 678 0.73 -27.13 46.41
N SER A 679 0.11 -26.43 47.36
CA SER A 679 -0.10 -26.86 48.76
C SER A 679 -1.12 -25.90 49.41
N ARG A 680 -2.33 -26.37 49.73
CA ARG A 680 -2.81 -26.87 51.04
C ARG A 680 -2.88 -25.81 52.16
N ALA A 681 -4.11 -25.39 52.43
CA ALA A 681 -4.79 -25.08 53.69
C ALA A 681 -3.96 -24.75 54.95
N SER A 682 -4.26 -23.63 55.60
CA SER A 682 -4.94 -23.58 56.93
C SER A 682 -5.02 -22.14 57.47
N ALA A 683 -6.11 -21.91 58.22
CA ALA A 683 -6.54 -20.71 58.95
C ALA A 683 -7.11 -19.55 58.12
#